data_AF-A0AAD3XY73-F1
#
_entry.id   AF-A0AAD3XY73-F1
#
_cell.length_a   1.000
_cell.length_b   1.000
_cell.length_c   1.000
_cell.angle_alpha   90.00
_cell.angle_beta   90.00
_cell.angle_gamma   90.00
#
_symmetry.space_group_name_H-M   'P 1'
#
loop_
_entity.id
_entity.type
_entity.pdbx_description
1 polymer ?
#
loop_
_entity_poly.entity_id
_entity_poly.type
_entity_poly.pdbx_seq_one_letter_code
_entity_poly.pdbx_strand_id
1 'polypeptide(L)'
;MAEESVVVGTDLPAKRAREEDNRSENNENGVSAASSITTVSAEMEDVNKEQPDCMSSVIPGWFSEISPMWPGEAHSLKVEKILFQGKSQYQNIIVFQSSTYGKVLVLDGVIQLTERDECAYQEMIVHLPLCSIPNPQKVLVIGGGDGGVLREVSRHSSVEHIDICEIDEVVVTVSKQFFPDIAVGFEDPRVKLHIGDGVAFLKNVPEGTYDAVIVDSSDPIGPAQELFEKPFFESVAKALRPGGVICTQAESIWLHMHIIEDIVANCRQIFRGSVNYAWTTVPTYPSGVIGFMLCSTEGPLVNFKNPVNSIDAVDGHGDSRRPLRFYNSEIHTAAFCLPTFAKKNYRIEGSGSFAIDPVMNPFSSGTRLRDMIRAIRACKTAAEERAVVRKECAAIRASISENEPEYRHRNLAKLMFIHMLGYPTHFGQMECLKLIASPGFPEKRIGYLGLMLLLDERQEVLMLVTNSLKQDLNHINQYIVGLALCALGNICSAEMARDLAVEVERLLQFRDPNIRKKAALCSIRIIKKVPDLAENFINPAAALLKEKHHGVLITGVQLSTELCKVSGDALDYFRKKCTEGLVRVLKDLVNSPYAPEYDIAGITDPLLHIRLLKFLRVLGQGDAEASECMSDILAQVATKTESNKNAGNAILYECVETIMSIEDNSGLRVLAINILGRFLSNRDNNIRYVALNMLMKAITVDTQAVQRHRTTILECVKDSDASIRKRALELVYLLVNDKNVKPLMKELLDYLEISDHDFKGDLTAKICSIVEKFSPEKIWYIDQMIKVLSEAGNFVKDEAWHALIVVISNASDLHGYTVRSLYRAVQASTEQETLVKVAVWCIGEYGDMLVNNVGTLDIEDPVTVTECDAVDVIEIAIKHHNSDLTTRAMCLIALLKLSSRFPACSQKIKDIIALNKGSLVLELQQRSLEFHSIIEKHQNIRSSLLERMPVLDEATYSGRRAGSLPQTVSSSNGPAAVNLPNGVLKPAAAPLVDLLDLSSDDVPAPSSSGSDFLNDLLGVDLSPAPTQSGAGQNQKTGTDVLLDLLSIGSPPDANASPALDIFSLVSSSGGNISMMDLLDGFASSPPLLESNGPQYPSVVAFESSSLKLTFDFSKPPGSPQTTSITATFVNLSPNVYNDFIFQAAVPKFLQLHLDPASSNTLPASGAGSLTQNLRVTNSQHGKKSLVMRIRIAYKINGKDILEEGQINNFPRNL
;
A
#
# COMPACT_ATOMS: atom_id res chain seq x y z
N MET A 1 49.43 -56.44 18.69
CA MET A 1 48.71 -56.78 19.94
C MET A 1 49.41 -56.02 21.05
N ALA A 2 48.65 -55.45 21.99
CA ALA A 2 49.13 -54.63 23.10
C ALA A 2 49.89 -53.35 22.68
N GLU A 3 49.83 -52.38 23.60
CA GLU A 3 50.18 -50.96 23.47
C GLU A 3 51.68 -50.70 23.32
N GLU A 4 52.05 -49.68 22.53
CA GLU A 4 53.12 -48.77 22.94
C GLU A 4 53.05 -47.40 22.23
N SER A 5 53.87 -46.47 22.73
CA SER A 5 53.95 -45.02 22.47
C SER A 5 53.98 -44.54 21.00
N VAL A 6 53.47 -43.32 20.79
CA VAL A 6 54.06 -42.36 19.83
C VAL A 6 54.26 -41.01 20.55
N VAL A 7 55.48 -40.47 20.47
CA VAL A 7 55.95 -39.29 21.25
C VAL A 7 56.80 -38.39 20.34
N VAL A 8 56.42 -37.10 20.24
CA VAL A 8 57.23 -35.92 19.83
C VAL A 8 57.84 -35.94 18.40
N GLY A 9 58.13 -34.74 17.86
CA GLY A 9 58.64 -34.51 16.50
C GLY A 9 57.55 -33.97 15.58
N THR A 10 57.40 -32.66 15.31
CA THR A 10 58.27 -31.49 15.56
C THR A 10 59.67 -31.57 14.98
N ASP A 11 59.76 -31.54 13.65
CA ASP A 11 60.47 -30.46 12.95
C ASP A 11 59.50 -29.89 11.89
N LEU A 12 59.42 -28.59 11.56
CA LEU A 12 60.43 -27.51 11.46
C LEU A 12 61.37 -27.69 10.22
N PRO A 13 61.99 -26.61 9.71
CA PRO A 13 61.26 -25.79 8.73
C PRO A 13 62.07 -25.41 7.48
N ALA A 14 61.38 -25.10 6.38
CA ALA A 14 62.01 -24.57 5.16
C ALA A 14 61.81 -23.05 5.01
N LYS A 15 62.46 -22.25 5.87
CA LYS A 15 62.74 -20.84 5.52
C LYS A 15 63.87 -20.81 4.49
N ARG A 16 63.57 -20.35 3.27
CA ARG A 16 64.53 -19.70 2.36
C ARG A 16 63.90 -18.35 1.97
N ALA A 17 64.55 -17.23 2.29
CA ALA A 17 65.62 -16.59 1.51
C ALA A 17 65.04 -16.09 0.16
N ARG A 18 64.92 -14.78 -0.11
CA ARG A 18 65.91 -13.67 -0.07
C ARG A 18 67.10 -13.94 -1.00
N GLU A 19 67.54 -12.85 -1.66
CA GLU A 19 68.47 -12.85 -2.81
C GLU A 19 67.71 -13.38 -4.06
N GLU A 20 67.59 -12.70 -5.21
CA GLU A 20 68.58 -11.97 -6.05
C GLU A 20 69.73 -12.93 -6.41
N ASP A 21 70.01 -13.29 -7.66
CA ASP A 21 70.19 -12.43 -8.83
C ASP A 21 69.85 -13.19 -10.16
N ASN A 22 70.47 -12.81 -11.28
CA ASN A 22 69.99 -12.98 -12.65
C ASN A 22 70.71 -14.09 -13.48
N ARG A 23 70.21 -14.34 -14.71
CA ARG A 23 70.71 -15.23 -15.81
C ARG A 23 70.44 -16.73 -15.64
N SER A 24 70.14 -17.52 -16.70
CA SER A 24 69.93 -17.26 -18.14
C SER A 24 69.08 -18.42 -18.73
N GLU A 25 68.52 -18.43 -19.95
CA GLU A 25 68.95 -17.83 -21.23
C GLU A 25 67.81 -17.26 -22.10
N ASN A 26 68.07 -16.08 -22.66
CA ASN A 26 67.70 -15.55 -23.98
C ASN A 26 66.18 -15.37 -24.35
N ASN A 27 65.69 -14.20 -24.79
CA ASN A 27 66.44 -12.99 -25.17
C ASN A 27 65.68 -11.64 -25.02
N GLU A 28 66.44 -10.63 -24.58
CA GLU A 28 66.33 -9.16 -24.81
C GLU A 28 65.16 -8.28 -24.26
N ASN A 29 65.57 -7.39 -23.35
CA ASN A 29 65.27 -5.94 -23.24
C ASN A 29 64.00 -5.40 -22.53
N GLY A 30 64.21 -4.83 -21.33
CA GLY A 30 63.34 -3.88 -20.62
C GLY A 30 64.09 -3.21 -19.44
N VAL A 31 63.89 -1.90 -19.18
CA VAL A 31 64.70 -1.09 -18.23
C VAL A 31 63.83 -0.11 -17.39
N SER A 32 64.40 0.41 -16.29
CA SER A 32 63.83 1.12 -15.13
C SER A 32 63.60 2.66 -15.35
N ALA A 33 63.22 3.55 -14.41
CA ALA A 33 63.57 3.69 -12.98
C ALA A 33 62.54 4.47 -12.09
N ALA A 34 62.93 4.74 -10.81
CA ALA A 34 62.11 5.20 -9.67
C ALA A 34 62.41 6.69 -9.26
N SER A 35 62.12 7.30 -8.09
CA SER A 35 61.96 6.78 -6.70
C SER A 35 61.35 7.74 -5.64
N SER A 36 60.74 7.12 -4.60
CA SER A 36 60.79 7.41 -3.13
C SER A 36 60.23 8.68 -2.43
N ILE A 37 59.86 8.49 -1.14
CA ILE A 37 59.33 9.47 -0.15
C ILE A 37 59.98 9.21 1.23
N THR A 38 60.27 10.26 2.03
CA THR A 38 60.57 10.28 3.50
C THR A 38 60.69 11.76 4.00
N THR A 39 60.68 12.17 5.29
CA THR A 39 59.74 11.99 6.45
C THR A 39 60.17 12.91 7.63
N VAL A 40 59.40 12.94 8.75
CA VAL A 40 59.78 13.34 10.15
C VAL A 40 59.52 14.80 10.63
N SER A 41 58.62 14.93 11.64
CA SER A 41 58.47 15.91 12.78
C SER A 41 58.56 17.45 12.56
N ALA A 42 57.89 18.35 13.31
CA ALA A 42 57.63 18.43 14.78
C ALA A 42 56.57 19.49 15.18
N GLU A 43 56.19 19.51 16.48
CA GLU A 43 55.70 20.59 17.41
C GLU A 43 55.22 21.97 16.86
N MET A 44 54.21 22.69 17.40
CA MET A 44 53.86 22.95 18.82
C MET A 44 52.40 23.53 18.97
N GLU A 45 51.96 23.89 20.20
CA GLU A 45 50.55 24.24 20.56
C GLU A 45 50.20 25.75 20.67
N ASP A 46 48.88 26.02 20.70
CA ASP A 46 48.14 27.14 21.35
C ASP A 46 48.38 28.63 21.01
N VAL A 47 47.39 29.26 20.36
CA VAL A 47 46.78 30.56 20.78
C VAL A 47 45.27 30.55 20.47
N ASN A 48 44.43 30.93 21.44
CA ASN A 48 42.98 31.08 21.29
C ASN A 48 42.58 32.35 20.49
N LYS A 49 41.62 32.24 19.56
CA LYS A 49 40.33 33.00 19.58
C LYS A 49 39.40 32.75 18.37
N GLU A 50 38.10 32.67 18.69
CA GLU A 50 36.91 33.13 17.93
C GLU A 50 36.84 32.88 16.40
N GLN A 51 35.90 32.02 15.99
CA GLN A 51 35.43 31.88 14.60
C GLN A 51 34.87 33.21 14.04
N PRO A 52 34.94 33.38 12.71
CA PRO A 52 33.72 33.17 11.92
C PRO A 52 33.82 31.95 11.01
N ASP A 53 32.75 31.15 10.95
CA ASP A 53 32.69 29.98 10.05
C ASP A 53 32.63 30.40 8.59
N CYS A 54 33.71 30.13 7.86
CA CYS A 54 33.82 30.40 6.43
C CYS A 54 34.76 29.42 5.70
N MET A 55 34.77 28.15 6.10
CA MET A 55 35.35 27.03 5.33
C MET A 55 34.60 25.72 5.58
N SER A 56 33.50 25.50 4.85
CA SER A 56 32.83 24.20 4.74
C SER A 56 33.60 23.24 3.82
N SER A 57 34.89 23.02 4.09
CA SER A 57 35.77 22.21 3.25
C SER A 57 35.46 20.72 3.41
N VAL A 58 34.63 20.18 2.52
CA VAL A 58 34.37 18.72 2.40
C VAL A 58 35.67 17.96 2.09
N ILE A 59 36.64 18.63 1.47
CA ILE A 59 38.01 18.16 1.24
C ILE A 59 38.99 19.27 1.66
N PRO A 60 39.99 19.01 2.53
CA PRO A 60 40.98 20.02 2.91
C PRO A 60 41.72 20.62 1.70
N GLY A 61 41.85 21.95 1.66
CA GLY A 61 42.46 22.68 0.55
C GLY A 61 41.54 22.92 -0.66
N TRP A 62 40.25 22.60 -0.54
CA TRP A 62 39.23 22.93 -1.54
C TRP A 62 38.21 23.89 -0.94
N PHE A 63 37.79 24.86 -1.75
CA PHE A 63 36.58 25.63 -1.53
C PHE A 63 35.40 24.84 -2.10
N SER A 64 34.32 24.71 -1.33
CA SER A 64 33.11 23.98 -1.73
C SER A 64 31.89 24.89 -1.60
N GLU A 65 31.25 25.18 -2.71
CA GLU A 65 29.99 25.93 -2.79
C GLU A 65 28.82 24.99 -2.49
N ILE A 66 28.02 25.35 -1.49
CA ILE A 66 26.90 24.54 -0.99
C ILE A 66 25.76 25.49 -0.62
N SER A 67 24.66 25.47 -1.39
CA SER A 67 23.50 26.33 -1.19
C SER A 67 22.23 25.53 -0.88
N PRO A 68 21.32 26.02 -0.01
CA PRO A 68 20.00 25.42 0.18
C PRO A 68 19.12 25.50 -1.09
N MET A 69 19.47 26.30 -2.10
CA MET A 69 18.75 26.37 -3.38
C MET A 69 18.97 25.15 -4.30
N TRP A 70 20.00 24.33 -4.08
CA TRP A 70 20.26 23.10 -4.84
C TRP A 70 20.66 21.92 -3.93
N PRO A 71 19.73 21.44 -3.08
CA PRO A 71 20.03 20.47 -2.03
C PRO A 71 20.45 19.10 -2.62
N GLY A 72 21.73 18.77 -2.43
CA GLY A 72 22.36 17.54 -2.91
C GLY A 72 23.39 17.73 -4.02
N GLU A 73 23.56 18.96 -4.54
CA GLU A 73 24.64 19.36 -5.44
C GLU A 73 25.64 20.27 -4.70
N ALA A 74 26.92 20.23 -5.09
CA ALA A 74 27.95 21.11 -4.59
C ALA A 74 29.07 21.27 -5.64
N HIS A 75 29.46 22.51 -5.96
CA HIS A 75 30.63 22.77 -6.79
C HIS A 75 31.88 22.85 -5.92
N SER A 76 33.07 22.47 -6.41
CA SER A 76 34.29 22.54 -5.60
C SER A 76 35.53 22.87 -6.41
N LEU A 77 36.26 23.90 -5.97
CA LEU A 77 37.47 24.41 -6.61
C LEU A 77 38.67 24.27 -5.66
N LYS A 78 39.79 23.75 -6.18
CA LYS A 78 41.04 23.62 -5.41
C LYS A 78 41.67 25.01 -5.23
N VAL A 79 41.87 25.41 -3.98
CA VAL A 79 42.48 26.69 -3.61
C VAL A 79 44.01 26.54 -3.59
N GLU A 80 44.72 27.45 -4.25
CA GLU A 80 46.17 27.57 -4.12
C GLU A 80 46.55 28.61 -3.07
N LYS A 81 45.85 29.75 -3.07
CA LYS A 81 46.10 30.87 -2.15
C LYS A 81 44.87 31.76 -2.00
N ILE A 82 44.51 32.11 -0.78
CA ILE A 82 43.56 33.21 -0.51
C ILE A 82 44.27 34.55 -0.75
N LEU A 83 43.66 35.42 -1.56
CA LEU A 83 44.20 36.73 -1.93
C LEU A 83 43.56 37.86 -1.11
N PHE A 84 42.27 37.71 -0.80
CA PHE A 84 41.50 38.60 0.06
C PHE A 84 40.44 37.79 0.83
N GLN A 85 40.18 38.17 2.07
CA GLN A 85 39.04 37.70 2.85
C GLN A 85 38.61 38.82 3.80
N GLY A 86 37.33 39.18 3.76
CA GLY A 86 36.77 40.28 4.54
C GLY A 86 35.24 40.20 4.61
N LYS A 87 34.64 41.19 5.25
CA LYS A 87 33.18 41.32 5.37
C LYS A 87 32.78 42.78 5.20
N SER A 88 31.80 43.04 4.33
CA SER A 88 31.20 44.36 4.15
C SER A 88 30.04 44.59 5.11
N GLN A 89 29.24 45.63 4.88
CA GLN A 89 27.97 45.82 5.61
C GLN A 89 26.88 44.85 5.14
N TYR A 90 27.05 44.21 3.98
CA TYR A 90 26.03 43.40 3.32
C TYR A 90 26.37 41.90 3.29
N GLN A 91 27.63 41.54 3.04
CA GLN A 91 28.05 40.16 2.73
C GLN A 91 29.51 39.88 3.12
N ASN A 92 29.86 38.60 3.24
CA ASN A 92 31.25 38.13 3.37
C ASN A 92 31.88 38.02 1.97
N ILE A 93 33.10 38.55 1.80
CA ILE A 93 33.79 38.65 0.51
C ILE A 93 35.11 37.85 0.57
N ILE A 94 35.31 36.93 -0.37
CA ILE A 94 36.57 36.19 -0.54
C ILE A 94 37.05 36.33 -1.98
N VAL A 95 38.35 36.59 -2.17
CA VAL A 95 39.04 36.39 -3.44
C VAL A 95 40.14 35.36 -3.24
N PHE A 96 40.17 34.30 -4.06
CA PHE A 96 41.23 33.30 -4.01
C PHE A 96 41.75 32.92 -5.40
N GLN A 97 42.99 32.47 -5.45
CA GLN A 97 43.62 31.86 -6.61
C GLN A 97 43.21 30.39 -6.69
N SER A 98 42.46 30.02 -7.73
CA SER A 98 42.17 28.63 -8.10
C SER A 98 43.32 28.06 -8.94
N SER A 99 43.58 26.76 -8.76
CA SER A 99 44.60 26.01 -9.51
C SER A 99 44.25 25.81 -10.99
N THR A 100 42.98 26.04 -11.38
CA THR A 100 42.52 25.83 -12.76
C THR A 100 41.58 26.90 -13.32
N TYR A 101 40.98 27.77 -12.48
CA TYR A 101 40.00 28.78 -12.91
C TYR A 101 40.50 30.23 -12.84
N GLY A 102 41.78 30.45 -12.51
CA GLY A 102 42.32 31.79 -12.28
C GLY A 102 41.92 32.33 -10.91
N LYS A 103 41.80 33.64 -10.76
CA LYS A 103 41.17 34.23 -9.58
C LYS A 103 39.66 33.98 -9.57
N VAL A 104 39.12 33.77 -8.39
CA VAL A 104 37.71 33.50 -8.12
C VAL A 104 37.21 34.50 -7.07
N LEU A 105 36.06 35.14 -7.34
CA LEU A 105 35.33 35.98 -6.40
C LEU A 105 34.16 35.17 -5.83
N VAL A 106 34.05 35.15 -4.50
CA VAL A 106 32.97 34.51 -3.75
C VAL A 106 32.32 35.54 -2.84
N LEU A 107 30.98 35.59 -2.87
CA LEU A 107 30.15 36.36 -1.95
C LEU A 107 29.29 35.38 -1.15
N ASP A 108 29.32 35.47 0.18
CA ASP A 108 28.57 34.62 1.13
C ASP A 108 28.64 33.09 0.91
N GLY A 109 29.69 32.61 0.24
CA GLY A 109 29.91 31.19 -0.04
C GLY A 109 29.47 30.72 -1.44
N VAL A 110 28.98 31.64 -2.28
CA VAL A 110 28.59 31.39 -3.68
C VAL A 110 29.60 32.06 -4.63
N ILE A 111 30.09 31.32 -5.64
CA ILE A 111 30.99 31.81 -6.68
C ILE A 111 30.23 32.77 -7.59
N GLN A 112 30.65 34.03 -7.63
CA GLN A 112 30.07 35.03 -8.53
C GLN A 112 30.83 35.10 -9.86
N LEU A 113 32.15 34.94 -9.83
CA LEU A 113 33.03 35.22 -10.97
C LEU A 113 34.30 34.36 -10.96
N THR A 114 34.72 33.85 -12.12
CA THR A 114 36.10 33.38 -12.34
C THR A 114 36.68 33.93 -13.64
N GLU A 115 37.99 34.24 -13.65
CA GLU A 115 38.68 34.78 -14.83
C GLU A 115 38.62 33.85 -16.06
N ARG A 116 38.38 32.55 -15.82
CA ARG A 116 38.35 31.55 -16.89
C ARG A 116 37.09 31.62 -17.74
N ASP A 117 35.91 31.75 -17.13
CA ASP A 117 34.61 31.61 -17.78
C ASP A 117 33.67 32.84 -17.69
N GLU A 118 34.06 33.93 -17.02
CA GLU A 118 33.36 35.23 -16.98
C GLU A 118 32.69 35.65 -18.29
N CYS A 119 33.39 35.49 -19.41
CA CYS A 119 32.94 35.96 -20.71
C CYS A 119 31.67 35.24 -21.23
N ALA A 120 31.39 34.02 -20.75
CA ALA A 120 30.18 33.30 -21.13
C ALA A 120 28.91 33.86 -20.47
N TYR A 121 29.06 34.62 -19.39
CA TYR A 121 27.99 35.35 -18.70
C TYR A 121 27.96 36.82 -19.13
N GLN A 122 29.08 37.52 -18.97
CA GLN A 122 29.17 38.99 -19.12
C GLN A 122 28.92 39.46 -20.55
N GLU A 123 29.47 38.77 -21.56
CA GLU A 123 29.20 39.10 -22.96
C GLU A 123 27.72 38.83 -23.31
N MET A 124 27.11 37.80 -22.71
CA MET A 124 25.73 37.41 -23.02
C MET A 124 24.69 38.35 -22.37
N ILE A 125 24.80 38.64 -21.07
CA ILE A 125 23.82 39.48 -20.35
C ILE A 125 23.74 40.90 -20.94
N VAL A 126 24.85 41.39 -21.52
CA VAL A 126 24.96 42.71 -22.16
C VAL A 126 24.57 42.70 -23.64
N HIS A 127 25.09 41.77 -24.45
CA HIS A 127 24.85 41.83 -25.88
C HIS A 127 23.49 41.27 -26.31
N LEU A 128 22.84 40.41 -25.51
CA LEU A 128 21.45 40.00 -25.77
C LEU A 128 20.48 41.21 -25.81
N PRO A 129 20.40 42.11 -24.81
CA PRO A 129 19.56 43.31 -24.90
C PRO A 129 20.09 44.36 -25.88
N LEU A 130 21.38 44.73 -25.82
CA LEU A 130 21.90 45.90 -26.56
C LEU A 130 22.01 45.67 -28.07
N CYS A 131 22.23 44.43 -28.53
CA CYS A 131 22.19 44.12 -29.96
C CYS A 131 20.76 43.96 -30.50
N SER A 132 19.75 43.86 -29.62
CA SER A 132 18.33 43.69 -30.01
C SER A 132 17.60 45.01 -30.30
N ILE A 133 18.18 46.15 -29.90
CA ILE A 133 17.64 47.49 -30.18
C ILE A 133 18.58 48.33 -31.06
N PRO A 134 18.04 49.18 -31.96
CA PRO A 134 18.86 50.06 -32.78
C PRO A 134 19.44 51.21 -31.94
N ASN A 135 20.76 51.39 -32.00
CA ASN A 135 21.49 52.55 -31.46
C ASN A 135 21.14 52.93 -30.00
N PRO A 136 21.38 52.05 -29.01
CA PRO A 136 21.19 52.39 -27.59
C PRO A 136 22.14 53.52 -27.15
N GLN A 137 21.63 54.56 -26.49
CA GLN A 137 22.39 55.72 -26.01
C GLN A 137 22.53 55.76 -24.48
N LYS A 138 21.50 55.34 -23.72
CA LYS A 138 21.46 55.38 -22.26
C LYS A 138 21.18 54.01 -21.66
N VAL A 139 22.14 53.51 -20.89
CA VAL A 139 22.05 52.21 -20.21
C VAL A 139 22.13 52.41 -18.69
N LEU A 140 21.30 51.66 -17.95
CA LEU A 140 21.41 51.51 -16.51
C LEU A 140 21.85 50.08 -16.18
N VAL A 141 22.82 49.94 -15.28
CA VAL A 141 23.21 48.67 -14.65
C VAL A 141 22.82 48.70 -13.18
N ILE A 142 22.24 47.61 -12.68
CA ILE A 142 21.91 47.42 -11.27
C ILE A 142 22.66 46.18 -10.78
N GLY A 143 23.46 46.33 -9.73
CA GLY A 143 24.52 45.36 -9.39
C GLY A 143 25.72 45.51 -10.34
N GLY A 144 26.35 44.40 -10.73
CA GLY A 144 27.52 44.39 -11.61
C GLY A 144 28.79 45.02 -10.99
N GLY A 145 28.93 44.99 -9.66
CA GLY A 145 30.02 45.59 -8.91
C GLY A 145 31.44 45.09 -9.22
N ASP A 146 31.59 44.00 -9.99
CA ASP A 146 32.88 43.56 -10.51
C ASP A 146 33.38 44.45 -11.68
N GLY A 147 32.46 45.09 -12.39
CA GLY A 147 32.71 45.99 -13.51
C GLY A 147 32.76 45.32 -14.89
N GLY A 148 32.60 44.00 -14.98
CA GLY A 148 32.65 43.28 -16.25
C GLY A 148 31.48 43.59 -17.18
N VAL A 149 30.27 43.75 -16.64
CA VAL A 149 29.13 44.27 -17.41
C VAL A 149 29.42 45.66 -18.00
N LEU A 150 30.09 46.55 -17.25
CA LEU A 150 30.50 47.86 -17.77
C LEU A 150 31.52 47.76 -18.90
N ARG A 151 32.47 46.82 -18.81
CA ARG A 151 33.48 46.56 -19.84
C ARG A 151 32.82 46.19 -21.17
N GLU A 152 31.80 45.34 -21.12
CA GLU A 152 31.05 44.88 -22.30
C GLU A 152 30.09 45.97 -22.82
N VAL A 153 29.37 46.70 -21.96
CA VAL A 153 28.49 47.83 -22.38
C VAL A 153 29.33 48.91 -23.07
N SER A 154 30.52 49.20 -22.54
CA SER A 154 31.45 50.19 -23.08
C SER A 154 31.92 49.89 -24.51
N ARG A 155 31.81 48.65 -24.98
CA ARG A 155 32.13 48.30 -26.38
C ARG A 155 31.21 48.99 -27.39
N HIS A 156 29.94 49.19 -27.04
CA HIS A 156 28.98 49.87 -27.90
C HIS A 156 29.35 51.35 -28.04
N SER A 157 29.62 51.78 -29.28
CA SER A 157 29.98 53.17 -29.62
C SER A 157 28.78 54.12 -29.67
N SER A 158 27.57 53.58 -29.76
CA SER A 158 26.30 54.33 -29.70
C SER A 158 25.92 54.78 -28.29
N VAL A 159 26.44 54.10 -27.26
CA VAL A 159 26.14 54.42 -25.86
C VAL A 159 26.85 55.71 -25.47
N GLU A 160 26.10 56.70 -25.03
CA GLU A 160 26.57 58.03 -24.61
C GLU A 160 26.66 58.13 -23.09
N HIS A 161 25.82 57.40 -22.34
CA HIS A 161 25.81 57.43 -20.88
C HIS A 161 25.49 56.06 -20.28
N ILE A 162 26.21 55.71 -19.21
CA ILE A 162 26.04 54.47 -18.45
C ILE A 162 25.93 54.86 -16.97
N ASP A 163 24.76 54.67 -16.37
CA ASP A 163 24.62 54.70 -14.90
C ASP A 163 24.82 53.28 -14.35
N ILE A 164 25.48 53.13 -13.20
CA ILE A 164 25.55 51.87 -12.45
C ILE A 164 25.23 52.11 -10.97
N CYS A 165 24.28 51.34 -10.44
CA CYS A 165 23.90 51.37 -9.03
C CYS A 165 24.32 50.06 -8.36
N GLU A 166 25.33 50.13 -7.50
CA GLU A 166 25.86 49.00 -6.71
C GLU A 166 25.65 49.30 -5.22
N ILE A 167 25.18 48.32 -4.45
CA ILE A 167 24.90 48.50 -3.03
C ILE A 167 26.17 48.38 -2.18
N ASP A 168 27.16 47.59 -2.60
CA ASP A 168 28.37 47.29 -1.84
C ASP A 168 29.66 47.90 -2.45
N GLU A 169 30.05 49.07 -1.95
CA GLU A 169 31.31 49.75 -2.30
C GLU A 169 32.57 48.87 -2.08
N VAL A 170 32.51 47.89 -1.17
CA VAL A 170 33.64 46.99 -0.91
C VAL A 170 33.84 46.03 -2.08
N VAL A 171 32.77 45.55 -2.72
CA VAL A 171 32.85 44.69 -3.93
C VAL A 171 33.51 45.46 -5.07
N VAL A 172 33.11 46.71 -5.31
CA VAL A 172 33.74 47.57 -6.33
C VAL A 172 35.23 47.79 -6.06
N THR A 173 35.59 48.02 -4.80
CA THR A 173 36.98 48.29 -4.39
C THR A 173 37.86 47.04 -4.52
N VAL A 174 37.37 45.88 -4.06
CA VAL A 174 38.04 44.58 -4.19
C VAL A 174 38.19 44.19 -5.66
N SER A 175 37.16 44.41 -6.48
CA SER A 175 37.20 44.05 -7.90
C SER A 175 38.21 44.89 -8.70
N LYS A 176 38.28 46.20 -8.44
CA LYS A 176 39.34 47.07 -9.00
C LYS A 176 40.75 46.64 -8.57
N GLN A 177 40.91 46.14 -7.34
CA GLN A 177 42.20 45.70 -6.83
C GLN A 177 42.67 44.35 -7.40
N PHE A 178 41.77 43.36 -7.52
CA PHE A 178 42.16 41.98 -7.86
C PHE A 178 41.80 41.56 -9.29
N PHE A 179 40.82 42.20 -9.93
CA PHE A 179 40.34 41.89 -11.28
C PHE A 179 40.41 43.11 -12.23
N PRO A 180 41.55 43.82 -12.37
CA PRO A 180 41.64 45.05 -13.16
C PRO A 180 41.25 44.87 -14.64
N ASP A 181 41.53 43.70 -15.23
CA ASP A 181 41.12 43.32 -16.60
C ASP A 181 39.59 43.28 -16.82
N ILE A 182 38.82 43.19 -15.74
CA ILE A 182 37.36 43.10 -15.72
C ILE A 182 36.80 44.46 -15.26
N ALA A 183 37.30 44.97 -14.14
CA ALA A 183 36.95 46.25 -13.56
C ALA A 183 37.33 47.49 -14.39
N VAL A 184 38.09 47.33 -15.49
CA VAL A 184 38.42 48.41 -16.46
C VAL A 184 37.18 49.13 -17.01
N GLY A 185 36.00 48.48 -16.98
CA GLY A 185 34.74 49.14 -17.31
C GLY A 185 34.44 50.39 -16.46
N PHE A 186 34.95 50.47 -15.22
CA PHE A 186 34.84 51.67 -14.38
C PHE A 186 35.72 52.85 -14.80
N GLU A 187 36.61 52.68 -15.79
CA GLU A 187 37.48 53.75 -16.31
C GLU A 187 36.92 54.46 -17.56
N ASP A 188 35.82 53.95 -18.16
CA ASP A 188 35.21 54.60 -19.31
C ASP A 188 34.50 55.91 -18.89
N PRO A 189 34.81 57.06 -19.53
CA PRO A 189 34.31 58.38 -19.10
C PRO A 189 32.80 58.58 -19.25
N ARG A 190 32.07 57.62 -19.84
CA ARG A 190 30.60 57.62 -19.93
C ARG A 190 29.93 57.01 -18.69
N VAL A 191 30.69 56.28 -17.86
CA VAL A 191 30.20 55.57 -16.67
C VAL A 191 30.07 56.50 -15.48
N LYS A 192 28.95 56.36 -14.77
CA LYS A 192 28.66 57.05 -13.51
C LYS A 192 28.24 56.04 -12.45
N LEU A 193 29.11 55.85 -11.46
CA LEU A 193 28.87 54.98 -10.31
C LEU A 193 28.05 55.70 -9.23
N HIS A 194 26.98 55.06 -8.79
CA HIS A 194 26.18 55.41 -7.63
C HIS A 194 26.28 54.27 -6.63
N ILE A 195 26.58 54.59 -5.36
CA ILE A 195 26.56 53.60 -4.27
C ILE A 195 25.22 53.69 -3.55
N GLY A 196 24.46 52.60 -3.53
CA GLY A 196 23.16 52.52 -2.87
C GLY A 196 22.21 51.47 -3.45
N ASP A 197 21.03 51.37 -2.86
CA ASP A 197 19.95 50.47 -3.28
C ASP A 197 19.39 50.85 -4.67
N GLY A 198 19.44 49.90 -5.61
CA GLY A 198 18.89 50.03 -6.96
C GLY A 198 17.37 50.20 -7.00
N VAL A 199 16.62 49.67 -6.03
CA VAL A 199 15.17 49.84 -5.93
C VAL A 199 14.84 51.29 -5.54
N ALA A 200 15.53 51.85 -4.55
CA ALA A 200 15.45 53.27 -4.19
C ALA A 200 15.94 54.19 -5.32
N PHE A 201 16.98 53.80 -6.07
CA PHE A 201 17.44 54.54 -7.24
C PHE A 201 16.34 54.65 -8.31
N LEU A 202 15.79 53.50 -8.76
CA LEU A 202 14.71 53.44 -9.76
C LEU A 202 13.48 54.25 -9.39
N LYS A 203 13.08 54.26 -8.11
CA LYS A 203 11.93 55.05 -7.61
C LYS A 203 12.09 56.56 -7.83
N ASN A 204 13.33 57.06 -7.98
CA ASN A 204 13.65 58.46 -8.23
C ASN A 204 13.97 58.78 -9.71
N VAL A 205 14.02 57.77 -10.59
CA VAL A 205 14.30 57.94 -12.03
C VAL A 205 13.06 58.53 -12.75
N PRO A 206 13.22 59.56 -13.61
CA PRO A 206 12.13 60.05 -14.45
C PRO A 206 11.64 58.99 -15.44
N GLU A 207 10.34 59.01 -15.73
CA GLU A 207 9.70 58.06 -16.66
C GLU A 207 10.31 58.15 -18.08
N GLY A 208 10.65 57.00 -18.66
CA GLY A 208 11.23 56.93 -20.01
C GLY A 208 12.69 57.38 -20.15
N THR A 209 13.50 57.33 -19.08
CA THR A 209 14.90 57.82 -19.08
C THR A 209 15.89 56.93 -19.84
N TYR A 210 15.74 55.60 -19.79
CA TYR A 210 16.74 54.64 -20.30
C TYR A 210 16.29 53.87 -21.54
N ASP A 211 17.24 53.53 -22.41
CA ASP A 211 17.02 52.62 -23.56
C ASP A 211 17.06 51.16 -23.12
N ALA A 212 17.98 50.84 -22.20
CA ALA A 212 18.17 49.49 -21.67
C ALA A 212 18.47 49.52 -20.17
N VAL A 213 17.96 48.54 -19.45
CA VAL A 213 18.27 48.25 -18.03
C VAL A 213 18.81 46.83 -17.93
N ILE A 214 19.97 46.68 -17.31
CA ILE A 214 20.64 45.39 -17.08
C ILE A 214 20.68 45.16 -15.57
N VAL A 215 20.15 44.02 -15.12
CA VAL A 215 20.11 43.63 -13.71
C VAL A 215 21.04 42.43 -13.53
N ASP A 216 22.17 42.69 -12.88
CA ASP A 216 23.28 41.78 -12.66
C ASP A 216 23.52 41.66 -11.15
N SER A 217 22.57 40.97 -10.49
CA SER A 217 22.51 40.80 -9.04
C SER A 217 22.77 39.35 -8.64
N SER A 218 23.25 39.15 -7.42
CA SER A 218 23.33 37.83 -6.79
C SER A 218 21.97 37.13 -6.69
N ASP A 219 22.03 35.81 -6.42
CA ASP A 219 20.91 34.92 -6.16
C ASP A 219 19.83 35.54 -5.23
N PRO A 220 18.54 35.15 -5.33
CA PRO A 220 17.41 35.72 -4.58
C PRO A 220 17.41 35.37 -3.07
N ILE A 221 18.47 35.76 -2.36
CA ILE A 221 18.70 35.55 -0.92
C ILE A 221 19.09 36.90 -0.30
N GLY A 222 18.52 37.24 0.86
CA GLY A 222 18.85 38.48 1.55
C GLY A 222 18.42 39.73 0.77
N PRO A 223 19.27 40.78 0.65
CA PRO A 223 18.86 42.06 0.06
C PRO A 223 18.51 41.98 -1.43
N ALA A 224 19.00 40.97 -2.16
CA ALA A 224 18.69 40.77 -3.57
C ALA A 224 17.23 40.33 -3.81
N GLN A 225 16.51 39.82 -2.81
CA GLN A 225 15.16 39.26 -2.97
C GLN A 225 14.16 40.27 -3.58
N GLU A 226 14.22 41.55 -3.18
CA GLU A 226 13.31 42.60 -3.70
C GLU A 226 13.46 42.83 -5.23
N LEU A 227 14.62 42.50 -5.81
CA LEU A 227 14.89 42.65 -7.25
C LEU A 227 14.16 41.61 -8.11
N PHE A 228 13.66 40.53 -7.52
CA PHE A 228 12.88 39.49 -8.20
C PHE A 228 11.37 39.67 -8.03
N GLU A 229 10.93 40.67 -7.26
CA GLU A 229 9.51 40.91 -6.99
C GLU A 229 8.82 41.80 -8.03
N LYS A 230 7.50 41.63 -8.15
CA LYS A 230 6.66 42.36 -9.12
C LYS A 230 6.82 43.91 -9.08
N PRO A 231 6.91 44.58 -7.91
CA PRO A 231 7.05 46.04 -7.85
C PRO A 231 8.36 46.57 -8.41
N PHE A 232 9.44 45.78 -8.40
CA PHE A 232 10.71 46.15 -9.02
C PHE A 232 10.57 46.17 -10.54
N PHE A 233 10.02 45.11 -11.14
CA PHE A 233 9.78 45.06 -12.59
C PHE A 233 8.82 46.15 -13.07
N GLU A 234 7.80 46.53 -12.28
CA GLU A 234 6.93 47.68 -12.57
C GLU A 234 7.71 49.02 -12.53
N SER A 235 8.66 49.15 -11.61
CA SER A 235 9.56 50.33 -11.53
C SER A 235 10.53 50.40 -12.71
N VAL A 236 11.11 49.27 -13.14
CA VAL A 236 11.97 49.19 -14.33
C VAL A 236 11.18 49.50 -15.61
N ALA A 237 9.96 48.96 -15.74
CA ALA A 237 9.10 49.22 -16.90
C ALA A 237 8.75 50.70 -17.07
N LYS A 238 8.70 51.47 -15.97
CA LYS A 238 8.53 52.93 -15.97
C LYS A 238 9.83 53.68 -16.30
N ALA A 239 10.98 53.21 -15.81
CA ALA A 239 12.28 53.82 -16.07
C ALA A 239 12.73 53.71 -17.55
N LEU A 240 12.28 52.66 -18.24
CA LEU A 240 12.50 52.43 -19.67
C LEU A 240 11.61 53.29 -20.57
N ARG A 241 12.18 53.79 -21.68
CA ARG A 241 11.37 54.44 -22.74
C ARG A 241 10.48 53.43 -23.49
N PRO A 242 9.52 53.89 -24.32
CA PRO A 242 8.79 53.00 -25.24
C PRO A 242 9.72 52.20 -26.17
N GLY A 243 9.48 50.89 -26.25
CA GLY A 243 10.38 49.93 -26.92
C GLY A 243 11.78 49.82 -26.32
N GLY A 244 11.97 50.26 -25.07
CA GLY A 244 13.18 50.01 -24.27
C GLY A 244 13.17 48.59 -23.67
N VAL A 245 14.33 48.09 -23.27
CA VAL A 245 14.54 46.67 -22.91
C VAL A 245 15.10 46.46 -21.51
N ILE A 246 14.64 45.42 -20.82
CA ILE A 246 15.30 44.88 -19.61
C ILE A 246 15.99 43.55 -19.96
N CYS A 247 17.15 43.31 -19.38
CA CYS A 247 17.76 41.99 -19.23
C CYS A 247 18.05 41.74 -17.74
N THR A 248 17.71 40.57 -17.23
CA THR A 248 17.96 40.16 -15.84
C THR A 248 18.42 38.70 -15.79
N GLN A 249 19.23 38.35 -14.79
CA GLN A 249 19.49 36.96 -14.41
C GLN A 249 18.16 36.21 -14.19
N ALA A 250 18.12 34.94 -14.63
CA ALA A 250 16.95 34.07 -14.53
C ALA A 250 17.31 32.58 -14.35
N GLU A 251 18.29 32.29 -13.48
CA GLU A 251 18.53 30.97 -12.86
C GLU A 251 18.80 29.76 -13.79
N SER A 252 18.96 28.56 -13.22
CA SER A 252 19.18 27.33 -14.01
C SER A 252 17.87 26.67 -14.46
N ILE A 253 17.80 26.31 -15.75
CA ILE A 253 16.69 25.50 -16.31
C ILE A 253 16.60 24.08 -15.73
N TRP A 254 17.65 23.57 -15.08
CA TRP A 254 17.66 22.23 -14.49
C TRP A 254 17.20 22.23 -13.03
N LEU A 255 17.53 23.27 -12.28
CA LEU A 255 17.31 23.36 -10.83
C LEU A 255 16.10 24.23 -10.47
N HIS A 256 15.93 25.36 -11.16
CA HIS A 256 15.10 26.49 -10.72
C HIS A 256 13.90 26.78 -11.63
N MET A 257 13.52 25.86 -12.50
CA MET A 257 12.40 25.97 -13.46
C MET A 257 11.10 26.54 -12.86
N HIS A 258 10.84 26.32 -11.57
CA HIS A 258 9.69 26.87 -10.86
C HIS A 258 9.79 28.39 -10.63
N ILE A 259 10.93 28.91 -10.15
CA ILE A 259 11.22 30.35 -10.03
C ILE A 259 11.14 31.00 -11.42
N ILE A 260 11.71 30.33 -12.42
CA ILE A 260 11.73 30.79 -13.82
C ILE A 260 10.30 30.92 -14.39
N GLU A 261 9.41 29.97 -14.13
CA GLU A 261 8.00 30.04 -14.57
C GLU A 261 7.26 31.25 -13.94
N ASP A 262 7.51 31.55 -12.67
CA ASP A 262 6.90 32.70 -11.98
C ASP A 262 7.47 34.05 -12.46
N ILE A 263 8.78 34.17 -12.68
CA ILE A 263 9.40 35.37 -13.29
C ILE A 263 8.82 35.62 -14.69
N VAL A 264 8.72 34.57 -15.52
CA VAL A 264 8.11 34.67 -16.86
C VAL A 264 6.65 35.11 -16.79
N ALA A 265 5.88 34.61 -15.83
CA ALA A 265 4.48 34.99 -15.64
C ALA A 265 4.33 36.45 -15.19
N ASN A 266 5.18 36.92 -14.28
CA ASN A 266 5.20 38.31 -13.81
C ASN A 266 5.61 39.27 -14.94
N CYS A 267 6.71 38.99 -15.63
CA CYS A 267 7.18 39.79 -16.75
C CYS A 267 6.13 39.92 -17.87
N ARG A 268 5.43 38.83 -18.23
CA ARG A 268 4.33 38.85 -19.22
C ARG A 268 3.10 39.67 -18.80
N GLN A 269 2.91 39.96 -17.51
CA GLN A 269 1.82 40.84 -17.04
C GLN A 269 2.18 42.32 -17.17
N ILE A 270 3.46 42.66 -16.97
CA ILE A 270 3.98 44.02 -16.90
C ILE A 270 4.39 44.49 -18.30
N PHE A 271 5.30 43.76 -18.95
CA PHE A 271 5.90 44.12 -20.22
C PHE A 271 4.99 43.72 -21.38
N ARG A 272 4.46 44.72 -22.08
CA ARG A 272 3.50 44.55 -23.20
C ARG A 272 4.14 44.41 -24.58
N GLY A 273 5.47 44.57 -24.68
CA GLY A 273 6.24 44.24 -25.88
C GLY A 273 6.58 42.75 -25.97
N SER A 274 7.72 42.46 -26.57
CA SER A 274 8.30 41.11 -26.58
C SER A 274 8.78 40.70 -25.19
N VAL A 275 8.56 39.42 -24.83
CA VAL A 275 9.12 38.77 -23.64
C VAL A 275 9.72 37.42 -24.05
N ASN A 276 11.02 37.25 -23.85
CA ASN A 276 11.78 36.07 -24.25
C ASN A 276 12.78 35.66 -23.16
N TYR A 277 13.05 34.35 -23.08
CA TYR A 277 14.08 33.79 -22.23
C TYR A 277 15.21 33.24 -23.09
N ALA A 278 16.43 33.57 -22.72
CA ALA A 278 17.67 33.04 -23.27
C ALA A 278 18.41 32.22 -22.21
N TRP A 279 19.39 31.41 -22.61
CA TRP A 279 20.29 30.72 -21.68
C TRP A 279 21.70 30.59 -22.27
N THR A 280 22.68 30.46 -21.38
CA THR A 280 24.10 30.26 -21.69
C THR A 280 24.70 29.16 -20.81
N THR A 281 25.94 28.76 -21.09
CA THR A 281 26.71 27.75 -20.35
C THR A 281 27.84 28.42 -19.57
N VAL A 282 27.77 28.39 -18.23
CA VAL A 282 28.83 28.88 -17.34
C VAL A 282 29.31 27.70 -16.48
N PRO A 283 30.47 27.08 -16.79
CA PRO A 283 30.90 25.83 -16.15
C PRO A 283 31.04 25.85 -14.62
N THR A 284 31.23 27.03 -14.02
CA THR A 284 31.37 27.19 -12.56
C THR A 284 30.04 27.40 -11.82
N TYR A 285 28.99 27.83 -12.51
CA TYR A 285 27.65 28.04 -11.92
C TYR A 285 26.88 26.71 -11.74
N PRO A 286 25.87 26.66 -10.85
CA PRO A 286 25.09 25.44 -10.58
C PRO A 286 24.54 24.78 -11.85
N SER A 287 24.67 23.45 -11.96
CA SER A 287 24.37 22.65 -13.16
C SER A 287 25.06 23.07 -14.49
N GLY A 288 25.99 24.03 -14.47
CA GLY A 288 26.77 24.50 -15.62
C GLY A 288 26.03 25.40 -16.62
N VAL A 289 24.83 25.90 -16.28
CA VAL A 289 24.00 26.75 -17.16
C VAL A 289 23.25 27.82 -16.39
N ILE A 290 22.98 28.95 -17.05
CA ILE A 290 22.22 30.07 -16.47
C ILE A 290 21.33 30.75 -17.51
N GLY A 291 20.19 31.26 -17.04
CA GLY A 291 19.17 31.94 -17.82
C GLY A 291 19.25 33.46 -17.80
N PHE A 292 18.68 34.07 -18.83
CA PHE A 292 18.43 35.51 -18.92
C PHE A 292 16.98 35.76 -19.33
N MET A 293 16.29 36.64 -18.60
CA MET A 293 14.95 37.11 -18.97
C MET A 293 15.04 38.46 -19.66
N LEU A 294 14.60 38.51 -20.92
CA LEU A 294 14.58 39.70 -21.76
C LEU A 294 13.15 40.15 -22.02
N CYS A 295 12.84 41.39 -21.67
CA CYS A 295 11.50 41.96 -21.85
C CYS A 295 11.60 43.36 -22.48
N SER A 296 10.54 43.79 -23.16
CA SER A 296 10.46 45.14 -23.73
C SER A 296 9.14 45.83 -23.37
N THR A 297 9.20 47.14 -23.18
CA THR A 297 8.02 47.99 -22.96
C THR A 297 7.16 48.08 -24.21
N GLU A 298 5.94 48.62 -24.08
CA GLU A 298 5.09 48.90 -25.24
C GLU A 298 5.75 49.93 -26.17
N GLY A 299 5.72 49.69 -27.49
CA GLY A 299 6.42 50.53 -28.47
C GLY A 299 6.83 49.74 -29.73
N PRO A 300 7.90 50.16 -30.42
CA PRO A 300 8.47 49.42 -31.55
C PRO A 300 8.78 47.95 -31.18
N LEU A 301 8.42 47.01 -32.07
CA LEU A 301 8.57 45.58 -31.82
C LEU A 301 10.05 45.16 -31.77
N VAL A 302 10.55 44.86 -30.58
CA VAL A 302 11.91 44.32 -30.36
C VAL A 302 11.94 42.82 -30.72
N ASN A 303 12.84 42.41 -31.61
CA ASN A 303 13.06 40.99 -31.92
C ASN A 303 14.33 40.48 -31.21
N PHE A 304 14.18 39.98 -29.98
CA PHE A 304 15.30 39.48 -29.20
C PHE A 304 16.05 38.29 -29.81
N LYS A 305 15.54 37.60 -30.84
CA LYS A 305 16.18 36.38 -31.37
C LYS A 305 17.25 36.64 -32.42
N ASN A 306 17.16 37.76 -33.14
CA ASN A 306 18.01 38.09 -34.27
C ASN A 306 18.60 39.48 -33.99
N PRO A 307 19.92 39.62 -33.78
CA PRO A 307 20.51 40.92 -33.46
C PRO A 307 20.31 41.91 -34.62
N VAL A 308 19.81 43.10 -34.29
CA VAL A 308 19.57 44.22 -35.22
C VAL A 308 20.80 45.13 -35.30
N ASN A 309 21.56 45.22 -34.21
CA ASN A 309 22.77 46.01 -34.07
C ASN A 309 23.94 45.10 -33.67
N SER A 310 24.42 44.27 -34.60
CA SER A 310 25.34 43.18 -34.25
C SER A 310 26.80 43.62 -34.17
N ILE A 311 27.39 43.44 -32.99
CA ILE A 311 28.72 43.94 -32.62
C ILE A 311 29.88 43.16 -33.25
N ASP A 312 29.62 41.94 -33.74
CA ASP A 312 30.58 41.09 -34.47
C ASP A 312 30.74 41.48 -35.95
N ALA A 313 29.80 42.22 -36.52
CA ALA A 313 29.85 42.72 -37.90
C ALA A 313 30.56 44.08 -38.05
N VAL A 314 31.13 44.63 -36.97
CA VAL A 314 31.80 45.93 -36.97
C VAL A 314 33.28 45.77 -37.35
N ASP A 315 33.57 45.88 -38.65
CA ASP A 315 34.94 46.02 -39.20
C ASP A 315 35.60 47.31 -38.69
N GLY A 316 36.10 47.26 -37.46
CA GLY A 316 36.50 48.43 -36.70
C GLY A 316 37.15 48.10 -35.37
N HIS A 317 38.23 47.32 -35.38
CA HIS A 317 39.13 47.20 -34.23
C HIS A 317 39.82 48.55 -33.97
N GLY A 318 39.19 49.42 -33.17
CA GLY A 318 39.88 50.54 -32.54
C GLY A 318 40.98 50.02 -31.59
N ASP A 319 42.16 50.63 -31.63
CA ASP A 319 43.47 50.15 -31.13
C ASP A 319 43.60 49.88 -29.60
N SER A 320 42.55 49.40 -28.90
CA SER A 320 42.58 49.25 -27.44
C SER A 320 41.66 48.16 -26.84
N ARG A 321 40.84 47.44 -27.62
CA ARG A 321 39.78 46.57 -27.07
C ARG A 321 40.00 45.10 -27.45
N ARG A 322 40.01 44.20 -26.44
CA ARG A 322 40.16 42.74 -26.62
C ARG A 322 39.05 42.18 -27.53
N PRO A 323 39.30 41.12 -28.33
CA PRO A 323 38.22 40.44 -29.04
C PRO A 323 37.19 39.83 -28.07
N LEU A 324 35.98 39.58 -28.55
CA LEU A 324 34.96 38.79 -27.86
C LEU A 324 35.42 37.33 -27.76
N ARG A 325 35.10 36.66 -26.65
CA ARG A 325 35.56 35.30 -26.33
C ARG A 325 34.46 34.25 -26.45
N PHE A 326 33.19 34.63 -26.35
CA PHE A 326 32.05 33.72 -26.33
C PHE A 326 30.91 34.18 -27.24
N TYR A 327 30.55 35.46 -27.20
CA TYR A 327 29.43 36.01 -27.97
C TYR A 327 29.73 36.14 -29.47
N ASN A 328 28.73 35.79 -30.28
CA ASN A 328 28.59 36.11 -31.71
C ASN A 328 27.12 35.96 -32.12
N SER A 329 26.76 36.35 -33.34
CA SER A 329 25.39 36.30 -33.88
C SER A 329 24.75 34.90 -33.83
N GLU A 330 25.52 33.84 -34.07
CA GLU A 330 25.02 32.47 -34.04
C GLU A 330 24.74 32.01 -32.59
N ILE A 331 25.64 32.32 -31.66
CA ILE A 331 25.48 32.06 -30.22
C ILE A 331 24.32 32.87 -29.63
N HIS A 332 24.15 34.14 -30.01
CA HIS A 332 22.98 34.96 -29.68
C HIS A 332 21.68 34.25 -30.09
N THR A 333 21.60 33.82 -31.36
CA THR A 333 20.42 33.12 -31.90
C THR A 333 20.20 31.77 -31.20
N ALA A 334 21.28 31.04 -30.89
CA ALA A 334 21.25 29.75 -30.21
C ALA A 334 20.81 29.85 -28.74
N ALA A 335 21.06 30.97 -28.06
CA ALA A 335 20.64 31.17 -26.66
C ALA A 335 19.11 31.09 -26.48
N PHE A 336 18.31 31.37 -27.52
CA PHE A 336 16.85 31.21 -27.51
C PHE A 336 16.38 29.80 -27.91
N CYS A 337 17.29 28.90 -28.32
CA CYS A 337 16.98 27.54 -28.74
C CYS A 337 16.86 26.57 -27.55
N LEU A 338 15.82 26.77 -26.72
CA LEU A 338 15.58 25.99 -25.51
C LEU A 338 15.47 24.45 -25.74
N PRO A 339 15.88 23.60 -24.78
CA PRO A 339 15.63 22.16 -24.82
C PRO A 339 14.14 21.80 -24.85
N THR A 340 13.80 20.59 -25.34
CA THR A 340 12.40 20.14 -25.51
C THR A 340 11.59 20.11 -24.21
N PHE A 341 12.23 19.90 -23.05
CA PHE A 341 11.54 19.98 -21.76
C PHE A 341 11.17 21.43 -21.40
N ALA A 342 12.10 22.37 -21.51
CA ALA A 342 11.85 23.79 -21.27
C ALA A 342 10.86 24.40 -22.28
N LYS A 343 11.03 24.11 -23.59
CA LYS A 343 10.11 24.57 -24.67
C LYS A 343 8.64 24.23 -24.42
N LYS A 344 8.37 23.17 -23.66
CA LYS A 344 7.01 22.72 -23.33
C LYS A 344 6.30 23.62 -22.32
N ASN A 345 7.04 24.27 -21.44
CA ASN A 345 6.49 25.13 -20.39
C ASN A 345 6.43 26.59 -20.89
N TYR A 346 7.41 27.01 -21.70
CA TYR A 346 7.46 28.34 -22.31
C TYR A 346 6.35 28.65 -23.33
N ARG A 347 5.77 27.63 -23.99
CA ARG A 347 4.69 27.77 -24.99
C ARG A 347 3.33 28.06 -24.33
N ILE A 348 3.17 29.29 -23.88
CA ILE A 348 1.87 29.93 -23.63
C ILE A 348 1.88 31.28 -24.37
N GLU A 349 1.19 31.29 -25.51
CA GLU A 349 0.69 32.43 -26.32
C GLU A 349 1.67 33.54 -26.78
N GLY A 350 1.63 33.87 -28.08
CA GLY A 350 2.31 35.04 -28.66
C GLY A 350 2.87 34.86 -30.08
N SER A 351 2.23 35.51 -31.07
CA SER A 351 2.65 35.71 -32.49
C SER A 351 2.83 34.48 -33.41
N GLY A 352 2.30 34.58 -34.64
CA GLY A 352 2.68 33.73 -35.79
C GLY A 352 3.89 34.31 -36.53
N SER A 353 4.50 33.66 -37.52
CA SER A 353 4.11 32.50 -38.37
C SER A 353 5.38 31.67 -38.73
N PHE A 354 5.39 30.51 -39.39
CA PHE A 354 4.48 29.88 -40.36
C PHE A 354 4.26 28.38 -40.09
N ALA A 355 3.68 27.65 -41.05
CA ALA A 355 3.17 26.28 -40.90
C ALA A 355 4.24 25.18 -40.91
N ILE A 356 4.32 24.43 -39.80
CA ILE A 356 4.28 22.96 -39.75
C ILE A 356 3.23 22.60 -38.67
N ASP A 357 2.58 21.43 -38.79
CA ASP A 357 1.30 21.07 -38.18
C ASP A 357 1.07 21.43 -36.69
N PRO A 358 -0.19 21.76 -36.31
CA PRO A 358 -0.50 22.32 -35.00
C PRO A 358 -0.47 21.29 -33.86
N VAL A 359 0.39 21.53 -32.87
CA VAL A 359 0.22 20.99 -31.51
C VAL A 359 -0.47 22.07 -30.67
N MET A 360 -1.77 21.90 -30.42
CA MET A 360 -2.64 22.92 -29.81
C MET A 360 -2.21 23.42 -28.41
N ASN A 361 -2.66 24.64 -28.09
CA ASN A 361 -2.57 25.27 -26.77
C ASN A 361 -3.10 24.33 -25.65
N PRO A 362 -2.44 24.26 -24.47
CA PRO A 362 -2.94 23.50 -23.33
C PRO A 362 -4.17 24.10 -22.62
N PHE A 363 -4.59 25.32 -22.97
CA PHE A 363 -5.61 26.08 -22.25
C PHE A 363 -6.89 26.36 -23.06
N SER A 364 -7.44 25.30 -23.66
CA SER A 364 -8.90 25.12 -23.71
C SER A 364 -9.24 23.64 -23.50
N SER A 365 -10.33 23.37 -22.79
CA SER A 365 -11.11 22.12 -22.83
C SER A 365 -10.33 20.78 -22.93
N GLY A 366 -9.40 20.48 -22.01
CA GLY A 366 -8.70 19.19 -22.07
C GLY A 366 -7.70 18.82 -20.97
N THR A 367 -8.12 18.78 -19.70
CA THR A 367 -7.28 18.32 -18.57
C THR A 367 -6.60 16.97 -18.86
N ARG A 368 -5.27 16.88 -18.73
CA ARG A 368 -4.54 15.62 -18.97
C ARG A 368 -4.76 14.67 -17.78
N LEU A 369 -4.59 13.37 -18.01
CA LEU A 369 -4.70 12.34 -16.96
C LEU A 369 -3.88 12.68 -15.70
N ARG A 370 -2.63 13.15 -15.86
CA ARG A 370 -1.78 13.55 -14.71
C ARG A 370 -2.32 14.76 -13.95
N ASP A 371 -3.04 15.66 -14.61
CA ASP A 371 -3.62 16.86 -14.00
C ASP A 371 -4.86 16.50 -13.19
N MET A 372 -5.72 15.64 -13.74
CA MET A 372 -6.85 15.05 -13.01
C MET A 372 -6.38 14.23 -11.79
N ILE A 373 -5.33 13.42 -11.93
CA ILE A 373 -4.73 12.67 -10.82
C ILE A 373 -4.17 13.62 -9.75
N ARG A 374 -3.53 14.74 -10.13
CA ARG A 374 -3.09 15.77 -9.17
C ARG A 374 -4.26 16.41 -8.44
N ALA A 375 -5.34 16.78 -9.14
CA ALA A 375 -6.54 17.35 -8.52
C ALA A 375 -7.23 16.38 -7.54
N ILE A 376 -7.38 15.11 -7.93
CA ILE A 376 -7.93 14.05 -7.07
C ILE A 376 -7.04 13.84 -5.83
N ARG A 377 -5.70 13.80 -5.99
CA ARG A 377 -4.75 13.68 -4.87
C ARG A 377 -4.64 14.92 -3.99
N ALA A 378 -5.17 16.07 -4.42
CA ALA A 378 -5.22 17.30 -3.64
C ALA A 378 -6.53 17.46 -2.83
N CYS A 379 -7.52 16.60 -3.06
CA CYS A 379 -8.77 16.58 -2.28
C CYS A 379 -8.47 16.14 -0.84
N LYS A 380 -9.01 16.87 0.14
CA LYS A 380 -8.88 16.57 1.58
C LYS A 380 -9.98 15.64 2.06
N THR A 381 -11.13 15.61 1.38
CA THR A 381 -12.26 14.74 1.71
C THR A 381 -12.73 13.91 0.52
N ALA A 382 -13.30 12.73 0.79
CA ALA A 382 -13.96 11.91 -0.21
C ALA A 382 -15.21 12.60 -0.82
N ALA A 383 -15.73 13.68 -0.22
CA ALA A 383 -16.81 14.48 -0.80
C ALA A 383 -16.29 15.42 -1.91
N GLU A 384 -15.14 16.07 -1.69
CA GLU A 384 -14.41 16.83 -2.71
C GLU A 384 -13.98 15.94 -3.88
N GLU A 385 -13.41 14.76 -3.57
CA GLU A 385 -13.00 13.77 -4.58
C GLU A 385 -14.18 13.40 -5.51
N ARG A 386 -15.33 13.05 -4.92
CA ARG A 386 -16.58 12.80 -5.64
C ARG A 386 -17.07 14.00 -6.44
N ALA A 387 -16.78 15.24 -6.02
CA ALA A 387 -17.15 16.44 -6.78
C ALA A 387 -16.23 16.65 -7.99
N VAL A 388 -14.91 16.51 -7.82
CA VAL A 388 -13.91 16.56 -8.91
C VAL A 388 -14.18 15.47 -9.94
N VAL A 389 -14.40 14.22 -9.50
CA VAL A 389 -14.72 13.10 -10.39
C VAL A 389 -16.04 13.33 -11.15
N ARG A 390 -17.10 13.81 -10.48
CA ARG A 390 -18.37 14.14 -11.19
C ARG A 390 -18.18 15.25 -12.23
N LYS A 391 -17.38 16.28 -11.95
CA LYS A 391 -17.06 17.37 -12.88
C LYS A 391 -16.32 16.85 -14.12
N GLU A 392 -15.28 16.03 -13.92
CA GLU A 392 -14.51 15.43 -15.01
C GLU A 392 -15.34 14.40 -15.81
N CYS A 393 -16.18 13.58 -15.16
CA CYS A 393 -17.12 12.70 -15.84
C CYS A 393 -18.14 13.47 -16.71
N ALA A 394 -18.58 14.66 -16.28
CA ALA A 394 -19.46 15.50 -17.09
C ALA A 394 -18.74 16.04 -18.33
N ALA A 395 -17.51 16.55 -18.17
CA ALA A 395 -16.68 17.00 -19.29
C ALA A 395 -16.35 15.88 -20.29
N ILE A 396 -16.04 14.67 -19.80
CA ILE A 396 -15.81 13.50 -20.64
C ILE A 396 -17.09 13.13 -21.42
N ARG A 397 -18.28 13.18 -20.80
CA ARG A 397 -19.55 12.91 -21.51
C ARG A 397 -19.83 13.93 -22.61
N ALA A 398 -19.59 15.23 -22.36
CA ALA A 398 -19.73 16.28 -23.38
C ALA A 398 -18.84 16.02 -24.60
N SER A 399 -17.53 15.81 -24.37
CA SER A 399 -16.56 15.52 -25.44
C SER A 399 -16.85 14.21 -26.20
N ILE A 400 -17.49 13.22 -25.55
CA ILE A 400 -18.00 12.01 -26.24
C ILE A 400 -19.19 12.34 -27.16
N SER A 401 -20.14 13.19 -26.73
CA SER A 401 -21.23 13.65 -27.60
C SER A 401 -20.76 14.56 -28.74
N GLU A 402 -19.71 15.35 -28.51
CA GLU A 402 -19.02 16.18 -29.54
C GLU A 402 -18.15 15.33 -30.48
N ASN A 403 -17.90 14.07 -30.13
CA ASN A 403 -17.29 13.02 -30.97
C ASN A 403 -15.83 13.29 -31.40
N GLU A 404 -15.15 14.24 -30.76
CA GLU A 404 -13.79 14.69 -31.12
C GLU A 404 -12.76 13.55 -31.14
N PRO A 405 -12.03 13.34 -32.25
CA PRO A 405 -11.10 12.21 -32.36
C PRO A 405 -9.81 12.39 -31.56
N GLU A 406 -9.27 13.61 -31.46
CA GLU A 406 -7.94 13.85 -30.89
C GLU A 406 -7.88 13.61 -29.38
N TYR A 407 -8.92 13.99 -28.64
CA TYR A 407 -8.97 13.84 -27.18
C TYR A 407 -9.49 12.47 -26.73
N ARG A 408 -10.08 11.66 -27.62
CA ARG A 408 -10.70 10.35 -27.30
C ARG A 408 -9.79 9.43 -26.48
N HIS A 409 -8.52 9.28 -26.87
CA HIS A 409 -7.56 8.45 -26.13
C HIS A 409 -7.22 9.00 -24.73
N ARG A 410 -7.24 10.32 -24.54
CA ARG A 410 -7.00 10.97 -23.23
C ARG A 410 -8.21 10.84 -22.32
N ASN A 411 -9.41 11.04 -22.89
CA ASN A 411 -10.67 10.96 -22.17
C ASN A 411 -10.99 9.53 -21.74
N LEU A 412 -10.71 8.50 -22.56
CA LEU A 412 -10.81 7.11 -22.12
C LEU A 412 -9.78 6.79 -21.02
N ALA A 413 -8.53 7.25 -21.13
CA ALA A 413 -7.53 7.04 -20.09
C ALA A 413 -7.90 7.72 -18.74
N LYS A 414 -8.56 8.88 -18.77
CA LYS A 414 -9.18 9.49 -17.57
C LYS A 414 -10.31 8.62 -17.03
N LEU A 415 -11.21 8.15 -17.89
CA LEU A 415 -12.33 7.29 -17.49
C LEU A 415 -11.87 5.96 -16.87
N MET A 416 -10.80 5.35 -17.38
CA MET A 416 -10.21 4.12 -16.81
C MET A 416 -9.63 4.35 -15.40
N PHE A 417 -9.03 5.52 -15.14
CA PHE A 417 -8.59 5.88 -13.78
C PHE A 417 -9.79 6.12 -12.84
N ILE A 418 -10.86 6.74 -13.33
CA ILE A 418 -12.11 6.92 -12.59
C ILE A 418 -12.77 5.56 -12.27
N HIS A 419 -12.73 4.60 -13.19
CA HIS A 419 -13.18 3.23 -12.95
C HIS A 419 -12.31 2.52 -11.88
N MET A 420 -10.99 2.70 -11.92
CA MET A 420 -10.06 2.15 -10.92
C MET A 420 -10.31 2.69 -9.49
N LEU A 421 -10.93 3.87 -9.35
CA LEU A 421 -11.41 4.40 -8.06
C LEU A 421 -12.78 3.86 -7.64
N GLY A 422 -13.42 2.99 -8.43
CA GLY A 422 -14.72 2.37 -8.12
C GLY A 422 -15.94 3.15 -8.60
N TYR A 423 -15.78 4.16 -9.46
CA TYR A 423 -16.92 4.92 -10.01
C TYR A 423 -17.52 4.27 -11.27
N PRO A 424 -18.83 4.46 -11.55
CA PRO A 424 -19.50 3.87 -12.72
C PRO A 424 -19.12 4.57 -14.03
N THR A 425 -18.74 3.79 -15.05
CA THR A 425 -18.09 4.27 -16.28
C THR A 425 -18.64 3.69 -17.59
N HIS A 426 -19.75 2.94 -17.53
CA HIS A 426 -20.32 2.19 -18.67
C HIS A 426 -20.46 2.99 -19.98
N PHE A 427 -20.76 4.29 -19.90
CA PHE A 427 -20.94 5.15 -21.06
C PHE A 427 -19.71 5.27 -21.99
N GLY A 428 -18.50 4.94 -21.51
CA GLY A 428 -17.28 4.96 -22.34
C GLY A 428 -16.97 3.66 -23.09
N GLN A 429 -17.73 2.58 -22.87
CA GLN A 429 -17.46 1.26 -23.47
C GLN A 429 -17.46 1.28 -25.01
N MET A 430 -18.33 2.07 -25.63
CA MET A 430 -18.37 2.25 -27.09
C MET A 430 -17.13 3.02 -27.62
N GLU A 431 -16.55 3.92 -26.83
CA GLU A 431 -15.33 4.64 -27.22
C GLU A 431 -14.09 3.73 -27.19
N CYS A 432 -14.09 2.68 -26.36
CA CYS A 432 -13.08 1.60 -26.45
C CYS A 432 -13.08 0.98 -27.85
N LEU A 433 -14.27 0.64 -28.39
CA LEU A 433 -14.39 0.07 -29.74
C LEU A 433 -13.89 1.03 -30.82
N LYS A 434 -14.29 2.31 -30.76
CA LYS A 434 -13.82 3.34 -31.71
C LYS A 434 -12.28 3.50 -31.68
N LEU A 435 -11.65 3.36 -30.51
CA LEU A 435 -10.19 3.41 -30.38
C LEU A 435 -9.49 2.12 -30.85
N ILE A 436 -10.10 0.95 -30.67
CA ILE A 436 -9.60 -0.31 -31.24
C ILE A 436 -9.68 -0.29 -32.78
N ALA A 437 -10.75 0.27 -33.35
CA ALA A 437 -10.92 0.42 -34.79
C ALA A 437 -9.98 1.48 -35.43
N SER A 438 -9.36 2.36 -34.63
CA SER A 438 -8.40 3.34 -35.11
C SER A 438 -7.12 2.67 -35.66
N PRO A 439 -6.48 3.18 -36.73
CA PRO A 439 -5.20 2.66 -37.21
C PRO A 439 -4.01 3.00 -36.28
N GLY A 440 -4.16 3.97 -35.39
CA GLY A 440 -3.07 4.46 -34.54
C GLY A 440 -2.70 3.50 -33.40
N PHE A 441 -1.39 3.28 -33.19
CA PHE A 441 -0.90 2.40 -32.11
C PHE A 441 -1.20 2.92 -30.69
N PRO A 442 -1.06 4.23 -30.38
CA PRO A 442 -1.46 4.77 -29.08
C PRO A 442 -2.96 4.57 -28.80
N GLU A 443 -3.80 4.80 -29.81
CA GLU A 443 -5.25 4.65 -29.78
C GLU A 443 -5.62 3.19 -29.51
N LYS A 444 -5.13 2.24 -30.33
CA LYS A 444 -5.32 0.80 -30.12
C LYS A 444 -4.85 0.36 -28.74
N ARG A 445 -3.69 0.85 -28.26
CA ARG A 445 -3.16 0.49 -26.93
C ARG A 445 -4.09 0.92 -25.80
N ILE A 446 -4.65 2.13 -25.86
CA ILE A 446 -5.61 2.60 -24.86
C ILE A 446 -6.98 1.92 -25.03
N GLY A 447 -7.43 1.71 -26.27
CA GLY A 447 -8.67 0.99 -26.57
C GLY A 447 -8.67 -0.46 -26.05
N TYR A 448 -7.60 -1.22 -26.30
CA TYR A 448 -7.44 -2.58 -25.78
C TYR A 448 -7.29 -2.63 -24.26
N LEU A 449 -6.62 -1.66 -23.64
CA LEU A 449 -6.55 -1.58 -22.17
C LEU A 449 -7.89 -1.16 -21.55
N GLY A 450 -8.66 -0.32 -22.23
CA GLY A 450 -10.03 0.05 -21.86
C GLY A 450 -10.98 -1.14 -21.97
N LEU A 451 -10.91 -1.91 -23.06
CA LEU A 451 -11.60 -3.20 -23.21
C LEU A 451 -11.30 -4.13 -22.03
N MET A 452 -10.01 -4.35 -21.71
CA MET A 452 -9.57 -5.23 -20.62
C MET A 452 -9.98 -4.81 -19.19
N LEU A 453 -10.58 -3.62 -19.01
CA LEU A 453 -11.01 -3.11 -17.71
C LEU A 453 -12.49 -2.70 -17.64
N LEU A 454 -13.12 -2.33 -18.75
CA LEU A 454 -14.45 -1.70 -18.77
C LEU A 454 -15.54 -2.59 -19.37
N LEU A 455 -15.22 -3.74 -19.96
CA LEU A 455 -16.17 -4.62 -20.63
C LEU A 455 -16.15 -6.01 -20.00
N ASP A 456 -17.33 -6.49 -19.58
CA ASP A 456 -17.53 -7.84 -19.05
C ASP A 456 -17.94 -8.83 -20.15
N GLU A 457 -17.72 -10.12 -19.89
CA GLU A 457 -18.17 -11.23 -20.76
C GLU A 457 -19.70 -11.32 -20.94
N ARG A 458 -20.48 -10.46 -20.26
CA ARG A 458 -21.94 -10.39 -20.32
C ARG A 458 -22.50 -9.40 -21.35
N GLN A 459 -21.66 -8.62 -22.04
CA GLN A 459 -22.14 -7.58 -22.97
C GLN A 459 -21.94 -7.96 -24.45
N GLU A 460 -23.04 -7.93 -25.21
CA GLU A 460 -23.11 -8.17 -26.67
C GLU A 460 -22.12 -7.30 -27.48
N VAL A 461 -21.78 -6.13 -26.95
CA VAL A 461 -20.73 -5.20 -27.42
C VAL A 461 -19.40 -5.92 -27.73
N LEU A 462 -19.12 -7.01 -27.02
CA LEU A 462 -17.93 -7.84 -27.20
C LEU A 462 -17.85 -8.51 -28.58
N MET A 463 -18.97 -8.81 -29.25
CA MET A 463 -18.95 -9.43 -30.58
C MET A 463 -18.46 -8.48 -31.69
N LEU A 464 -18.60 -7.16 -31.50
CA LEU A 464 -17.97 -6.17 -32.37
C LEU A 464 -16.44 -6.19 -32.25
N VAL A 465 -15.91 -6.52 -31.06
CA VAL A 465 -14.47 -6.66 -30.81
C VAL A 465 -13.88 -7.83 -31.59
N THR A 466 -14.61 -8.94 -31.74
CA THR A 466 -14.14 -10.17 -32.41
C THR A 466 -13.63 -9.89 -33.82
N ASN A 467 -14.34 -9.06 -34.60
CA ASN A 467 -13.91 -8.67 -35.95
C ASN A 467 -12.63 -7.81 -35.93
N SER A 468 -12.56 -6.80 -35.07
CA SER A 468 -11.36 -5.96 -34.93
C SER A 468 -10.14 -6.74 -34.42
N LEU A 469 -10.32 -7.70 -33.51
CA LEU A 469 -9.28 -8.65 -33.10
C LEU A 469 -8.82 -9.51 -34.28
N LYS A 470 -9.74 -10.07 -35.07
CA LYS A 470 -9.40 -10.88 -36.25
C LYS A 470 -8.56 -10.09 -37.27
N GLN A 471 -8.82 -8.79 -37.40
CA GLN A 471 -8.00 -7.89 -38.21
C GLN A 471 -6.62 -7.62 -37.57
N ASP A 472 -6.56 -7.26 -36.29
CA ASP A 472 -5.32 -6.92 -35.59
C ASP A 472 -4.39 -8.12 -35.34
N LEU A 473 -4.90 -9.34 -35.23
CA LEU A 473 -4.13 -10.59 -35.19
C LEU A 473 -3.43 -10.90 -36.53
N ASN A 474 -3.91 -10.30 -37.63
CA ASN A 474 -3.32 -10.43 -38.96
C ASN A 474 -2.54 -9.16 -39.39
N HIS A 475 -2.36 -8.20 -38.48
CA HIS A 475 -1.68 -6.93 -38.76
C HIS A 475 -0.15 -7.07 -38.83
N ILE A 476 0.51 -6.29 -39.69
CA ILE A 476 1.96 -6.36 -39.98
C ILE A 476 2.81 -6.04 -38.73
N ASN A 477 2.37 -5.08 -37.92
CA ASN A 477 3.08 -4.67 -36.70
C ASN A 477 2.90 -5.67 -35.55
N GLN A 478 3.98 -6.35 -35.17
CA GLN A 478 4.07 -7.30 -34.06
C GLN A 478 3.52 -6.76 -32.72
N TYR A 479 3.60 -5.46 -32.46
CA TYR A 479 3.08 -4.86 -31.22
C TYR A 479 1.56 -4.76 -31.21
N ILE A 480 0.90 -4.68 -32.37
CA ILE A 480 -0.58 -4.68 -32.49
C ILE A 480 -1.11 -6.11 -32.35
N VAL A 481 -0.51 -7.09 -33.04
CA VAL A 481 -0.77 -8.53 -32.82
C VAL A 481 -0.58 -8.88 -31.35
N GLY A 482 0.50 -8.38 -30.74
CA GLY A 482 0.80 -8.54 -29.33
C GLY A 482 -0.10 -7.78 -28.35
N LEU A 483 -0.92 -6.82 -28.80
CA LEU A 483 -2.00 -6.23 -28.01
C LEU A 483 -3.28 -7.06 -28.14
N ALA A 484 -3.66 -7.45 -29.36
CA ALA A 484 -4.80 -8.31 -29.62
C ALA A 484 -4.73 -9.66 -28.88
N LEU A 485 -3.58 -10.35 -28.93
CA LEU A 485 -3.33 -11.57 -28.16
C LEU A 485 -3.39 -11.35 -26.63
N CYS A 486 -3.04 -10.15 -26.15
CA CYS A 486 -3.11 -9.83 -24.72
C CYS A 486 -4.54 -9.56 -24.27
N ALA A 487 -5.33 -8.89 -25.11
CA ALA A 487 -6.75 -8.66 -24.88
C ALA A 487 -7.52 -9.99 -24.88
N LEU A 488 -7.32 -10.83 -25.90
CA LEU A 488 -7.96 -12.15 -26.00
C LEU A 488 -7.50 -13.14 -24.91
N GLY A 489 -6.26 -13.01 -24.42
CA GLY A 489 -5.78 -13.80 -23.27
C GLY A 489 -6.45 -13.44 -21.93
N ASN A 490 -6.94 -12.21 -21.80
CA ASN A 490 -7.60 -11.71 -20.58
C ASN A 490 -9.13 -11.80 -20.66
N ILE A 491 -9.73 -11.28 -21.73
CA ILE A 491 -11.17 -11.34 -22.03
C ILE A 491 -11.40 -12.27 -23.21
N CYS A 492 -12.17 -13.33 -22.99
CA CYS A 492 -12.47 -14.33 -24.02
C CYS A 492 -13.85 -14.95 -23.71
N SER A 493 -14.86 -14.61 -24.51
CA SER A 493 -16.12 -15.36 -24.50
C SER A 493 -15.95 -16.72 -25.20
N ALA A 494 -16.87 -17.65 -24.97
CA ALA A 494 -16.85 -18.94 -25.67
C ALA A 494 -17.06 -18.82 -27.19
N GLU A 495 -17.58 -17.68 -27.66
CA GLU A 495 -17.78 -17.38 -29.08
C GLU A 495 -16.49 -16.83 -29.70
N MET A 496 -15.87 -15.80 -29.08
CA MET A 496 -14.53 -15.31 -29.45
C MET A 496 -13.49 -16.44 -29.47
N ALA A 497 -13.59 -17.37 -28.51
CA ALA A 497 -12.70 -18.52 -28.41
C ALA A 497 -12.76 -19.41 -29.66
N ARG A 498 -13.95 -19.63 -30.23
CA ARG A 498 -14.14 -20.42 -31.46
C ARG A 498 -13.73 -19.62 -32.70
N ASP A 499 -14.17 -18.37 -32.80
CA ASP A 499 -13.98 -17.51 -33.97
C ASP A 499 -12.51 -17.12 -34.23
N LEU A 500 -11.65 -17.18 -33.21
CA LEU A 500 -10.25 -16.74 -33.26
C LEU A 500 -9.22 -17.86 -32.96
N ALA A 501 -9.67 -19.10 -32.66
CA ALA A 501 -8.75 -20.21 -32.34
C ALA A 501 -7.76 -20.50 -33.47
N VAL A 502 -8.23 -20.46 -34.73
CA VAL A 502 -7.43 -20.77 -35.92
C VAL A 502 -6.34 -19.70 -36.13
N GLU A 503 -6.64 -18.42 -35.92
CA GLU A 503 -5.64 -17.35 -35.93
C GLU A 503 -4.59 -17.53 -34.83
N VAL A 504 -5.00 -17.91 -33.61
CA VAL A 504 -4.07 -18.13 -32.50
C VAL A 504 -3.19 -19.37 -32.75
N GLU A 505 -3.73 -20.44 -33.33
CA GLU A 505 -2.95 -21.61 -33.76
C GLU A 505 -1.91 -21.25 -34.84
N ARG A 506 -2.29 -20.42 -35.83
CA ARG A 506 -1.36 -19.89 -36.83
C ARG A 506 -0.25 -19.04 -36.20
N LEU A 507 -0.56 -18.28 -35.14
CA LEU A 507 0.40 -17.40 -34.46
C LEU A 507 1.33 -18.16 -33.50
N LEU A 508 0.93 -19.34 -32.99
CA LEU A 508 1.82 -20.26 -32.25
C LEU A 508 3.01 -20.74 -33.09
N GLN A 509 2.85 -20.82 -34.41
CA GLN A 509 3.89 -21.26 -35.35
C GLN A 509 4.73 -20.09 -35.92
N PHE A 510 4.44 -18.85 -35.54
CA PHE A 510 5.08 -17.65 -36.10
C PHE A 510 6.52 -17.46 -35.59
N ARG A 511 7.44 -16.91 -36.39
CA ARG A 511 8.89 -16.94 -36.05
C ARG A 511 9.26 -16.17 -34.76
N ASP A 512 8.65 -15.00 -34.52
CA ASP A 512 8.98 -14.15 -33.36
C ASP A 512 8.61 -14.79 -32.00
N PRO A 513 9.56 -14.91 -31.05
CA PRO A 513 9.29 -15.34 -29.67
C PRO A 513 8.25 -14.52 -28.91
N ASN A 514 8.10 -13.22 -29.20
CA ASN A 514 7.21 -12.33 -28.44
C ASN A 514 5.74 -12.52 -28.79
N ILE A 515 5.44 -12.84 -30.05
CA ILE A 515 4.13 -13.34 -30.50
C ILE A 515 3.90 -14.74 -29.95
N ARG A 516 4.85 -15.68 -30.10
CA ARG A 516 4.65 -17.09 -29.67
C ARG A 516 4.34 -17.23 -28.17
N LYS A 517 5.07 -16.53 -27.29
CA LYS A 517 4.81 -16.58 -25.84
C LYS A 517 3.42 -16.02 -25.46
N LYS A 518 2.92 -15.04 -26.22
CA LYS A 518 1.56 -14.50 -26.04
C LYS A 518 0.48 -15.42 -26.62
N ALA A 519 0.74 -16.03 -27.78
CA ALA A 519 -0.16 -16.99 -28.39
C ALA A 519 -0.37 -18.22 -27.50
N ALA A 520 0.69 -18.76 -26.89
CA ALA A 520 0.59 -19.88 -25.93
C ALA A 520 -0.24 -19.53 -24.68
N LEU A 521 -0.06 -18.33 -24.10
CA LEU A 521 -0.89 -17.87 -22.98
C LEU A 521 -2.36 -17.63 -23.41
N CYS A 522 -2.59 -17.16 -24.63
CA CYS A 522 -3.92 -17.00 -25.20
C CYS A 522 -4.62 -18.35 -25.44
N SER A 523 -3.92 -19.35 -25.97
CA SER A 523 -4.43 -20.72 -26.13
C SER A 523 -4.88 -21.33 -24.80
N ILE A 524 -4.15 -21.09 -23.69
CA ILE A 524 -4.58 -21.54 -22.36
C ILE A 524 -5.94 -20.93 -21.98
N ARG A 525 -6.20 -19.65 -22.27
CA ARG A 525 -7.51 -19.03 -22.01
C ARG A 525 -8.61 -19.63 -22.88
N ILE A 526 -8.32 -19.90 -24.16
CA ILE A 526 -9.24 -20.54 -25.11
C ILE A 526 -9.62 -21.95 -24.64
N ILE A 527 -8.63 -22.80 -24.33
CA ILE A 527 -8.86 -24.18 -23.85
C ILE A 527 -9.66 -24.19 -22.53
N LYS A 528 -9.43 -23.23 -21.64
CA LYS A 528 -10.21 -23.09 -20.39
C LYS A 528 -11.64 -22.56 -20.57
N LYS A 529 -11.98 -22.06 -21.76
CA LYS A 529 -13.32 -21.57 -22.12
C LYS A 529 -14.08 -22.55 -23.00
N VAL A 530 -13.39 -23.24 -23.89
CA VAL A 530 -13.93 -24.27 -24.79
C VAL A 530 -12.96 -25.46 -24.78
N PRO A 531 -13.15 -26.43 -23.86
CA PRO A 531 -12.31 -27.63 -23.76
C PRO A 531 -12.18 -28.40 -25.07
N ASP A 532 -13.25 -28.44 -25.85
CA ASP A 532 -13.40 -29.14 -27.14
C ASP A 532 -12.31 -28.79 -28.17
N LEU A 533 -11.70 -27.60 -28.05
CA LEU A 533 -10.64 -27.12 -28.96
C LEU A 533 -9.23 -27.59 -28.57
N ALA A 534 -9.08 -28.38 -27.50
CA ALA A 534 -7.78 -28.81 -26.98
C ALA A 534 -6.94 -29.61 -27.98
N GLU A 535 -7.55 -30.47 -28.79
CA GLU A 535 -6.87 -31.38 -29.72
C GLU A 535 -5.97 -30.64 -30.72
N ASN A 536 -6.47 -29.55 -31.30
CA ASN A 536 -5.75 -28.71 -32.27
C ASN A 536 -4.43 -28.18 -31.71
N PHE A 537 -4.38 -27.87 -30.41
CA PHE A 537 -3.22 -27.27 -29.76
C PHE A 537 -2.15 -28.29 -29.30
N ILE A 538 -2.42 -29.61 -29.33
CA ILE A 538 -1.46 -30.64 -28.86
C ILE A 538 -0.17 -30.62 -29.68
N ASN A 539 -0.27 -30.63 -31.02
CA ASN A 539 0.90 -30.66 -31.90
C ASN A 539 1.72 -29.35 -31.86
N PRO A 540 1.11 -28.14 -31.94
CA PRO A 540 1.82 -26.89 -31.69
C PRO A 540 2.50 -26.82 -30.32
N ALA A 541 1.84 -27.26 -29.24
CA ALA A 541 2.42 -27.25 -27.89
C ALA A 541 3.67 -28.15 -27.80
N ALA A 542 3.62 -29.35 -28.37
CA ALA A 542 4.77 -30.27 -28.42
C ALA A 542 5.97 -29.72 -29.22
N ALA A 543 5.75 -28.78 -30.16
CA ALA A 543 6.83 -28.07 -30.84
C ALA A 543 7.48 -26.99 -29.95
N LEU A 544 6.69 -26.27 -29.14
CA LEU A 544 7.21 -25.25 -28.22
C LEU A 544 8.12 -25.81 -27.12
N LEU A 545 7.95 -27.09 -26.74
CA LEU A 545 8.82 -27.76 -25.76
C LEU A 545 10.26 -27.98 -26.25
N LYS A 546 10.54 -27.70 -27.54
CA LYS A 546 11.88 -27.83 -28.16
C LYS A 546 12.56 -26.47 -28.40
N GLU A 547 11.93 -25.37 -28.02
CA GLU A 547 12.50 -24.02 -28.18
C GLU A 547 13.59 -23.72 -27.13
N LYS A 548 14.65 -23.02 -27.57
CA LYS A 548 15.74 -22.59 -26.68
C LYS A 548 15.43 -21.33 -25.90
N HIS A 549 14.47 -20.53 -26.36
CA HIS A 549 14.09 -19.29 -25.69
C HIS A 549 13.26 -19.59 -24.44
N HIS A 550 13.86 -19.44 -23.25
CA HIS A 550 13.23 -19.69 -21.94
C HIS A 550 11.81 -19.11 -21.82
N GLY A 551 11.63 -17.84 -22.19
CA GLY A 551 10.33 -17.15 -22.15
C GLY A 551 9.26 -17.66 -23.14
N VAL A 552 9.60 -18.56 -24.07
CA VAL A 552 8.64 -19.30 -24.92
C VAL A 552 8.42 -20.69 -24.32
N LEU A 553 9.51 -21.38 -23.97
CA LEU A 553 9.49 -22.69 -23.33
C LEU A 553 8.61 -22.72 -22.07
N ILE A 554 8.74 -21.73 -21.18
CA ILE A 554 7.90 -21.60 -19.96
C ILE A 554 6.40 -21.51 -20.28
N THR A 555 6.04 -20.86 -21.39
CA THR A 555 4.64 -20.77 -21.85
C THR A 555 4.17 -22.03 -22.58
N GLY A 556 5.05 -22.74 -23.28
CA GLY A 556 4.78 -24.05 -23.86
C GLY A 556 4.56 -25.13 -22.79
N VAL A 557 5.43 -25.20 -21.79
CA VAL A 557 5.30 -26.07 -20.61
C VAL A 557 3.98 -25.79 -19.89
N GLN A 558 3.61 -24.53 -19.69
CA GLN A 558 2.35 -24.15 -19.05
C GLN A 558 1.12 -24.45 -19.94
N LEU A 559 1.23 -24.40 -21.28
CA LEU A 559 0.18 -24.81 -22.21
C LEU A 559 -0.04 -26.34 -22.14
N SER A 560 1.03 -27.13 -22.25
CA SER A 560 0.96 -28.58 -22.08
C SER A 560 0.44 -29.00 -20.69
N THR A 561 0.82 -28.28 -19.63
CA THR A 561 0.34 -28.55 -18.26
C THR A 561 -1.18 -28.38 -18.11
N GLU A 562 -1.81 -27.46 -18.84
CA GLU A 562 -3.27 -27.33 -18.82
C GLU A 562 -3.97 -28.25 -19.82
N LEU A 563 -3.36 -28.55 -20.98
CA LEU A 563 -3.85 -29.58 -21.92
C LEU A 563 -3.98 -30.95 -21.23
N CYS A 564 -2.96 -31.39 -20.49
CA CYS A 564 -2.97 -32.65 -19.74
C CYS A 564 -4.02 -32.73 -18.61
N LYS A 565 -4.63 -31.60 -18.20
CA LYS A 565 -5.73 -31.57 -17.23
C LYS A 565 -7.11 -31.64 -17.88
N VAL A 566 -7.19 -31.41 -19.18
CA VAL A 566 -8.43 -31.31 -19.95
C VAL A 566 -8.64 -32.55 -20.84
N SER A 567 -7.57 -33.12 -21.40
CA SER A 567 -7.60 -34.35 -22.20
C SER A 567 -6.62 -35.39 -21.67
N GLY A 568 -7.11 -36.62 -21.45
CA GLY A 568 -6.28 -37.77 -21.11
C GLY A 568 -5.41 -38.23 -22.28
N ASP A 569 -5.91 -38.18 -23.51
CA ASP A 569 -5.18 -38.56 -24.71
C ASP A 569 -3.98 -37.62 -24.97
N ALA A 570 -4.13 -36.33 -24.65
CA ALA A 570 -3.02 -35.37 -24.66
C ALA A 570 -1.95 -35.74 -23.63
N LEU A 571 -2.35 -36.12 -22.41
CA LEU A 571 -1.44 -36.54 -21.34
C LEU A 571 -0.64 -37.80 -21.74
N ASP A 572 -1.29 -38.79 -22.35
CA ASP A 572 -0.66 -40.00 -22.87
C ASP A 572 0.31 -39.70 -24.05
N TYR A 573 -0.03 -38.72 -24.90
CA TYR A 573 0.85 -38.24 -25.96
C TYR A 573 2.11 -37.56 -25.42
N PHE A 574 1.97 -36.69 -24.41
CA PHE A 574 3.11 -36.00 -23.79
C PHE A 574 4.01 -36.97 -22.99
N ARG A 575 3.44 -37.95 -22.26
CA ARG A 575 4.19 -39.03 -21.59
C ARG A 575 5.15 -39.73 -22.56
N LYS A 576 4.61 -40.23 -23.68
CA LYS A 576 5.34 -41.08 -24.65
C LYS A 576 6.32 -40.33 -25.54
N LYS A 577 6.21 -39.00 -25.70
CA LYS A 577 7.05 -38.22 -26.64
C LYS A 577 7.86 -37.07 -26.05
N CYS A 578 7.62 -36.65 -24.81
CA CYS A 578 8.23 -35.43 -24.26
C CYS A 578 8.98 -35.62 -22.95
N THR A 579 8.68 -36.64 -22.15
CA THR A 579 9.27 -36.84 -20.81
C THR A 579 10.81 -36.81 -20.79
N GLU A 580 11.48 -37.61 -21.63
CA GLU A 580 12.95 -37.63 -21.72
C GLU A 580 13.53 -36.27 -22.17
N GLY A 581 12.84 -35.56 -23.07
CA GLY A 581 13.23 -34.22 -23.52
C GLY A 581 13.14 -33.18 -22.42
N LEU A 582 12.09 -33.23 -21.60
CA LEU A 582 11.88 -32.35 -20.46
C LEU A 582 12.90 -32.63 -19.34
N VAL A 583 13.20 -33.90 -19.07
CA VAL A 583 14.26 -34.31 -18.12
C VAL A 583 15.63 -33.82 -18.59
N ARG A 584 15.96 -33.93 -19.88
CA ARG A 584 17.20 -33.37 -20.44
C ARG A 584 17.27 -31.85 -20.27
N VAL A 585 16.21 -31.13 -20.63
CA VAL A 585 16.13 -29.66 -20.45
C VAL A 585 16.29 -29.25 -18.98
N LEU A 586 15.65 -29.96 -18.04
CA LEU A 586 15.82 -29.70 -16.61
C LEU A 586 17.25 -29.99 -16.15
N LYS A 587 17.88 -31.05 -16.66
CA LYS A 587 19.29 -31.39 -16.38
C LYS A 587 20.26 -30.35 -16.94
N ASP A 588 19.97 -29.79 -18.12
CA ASP A 588 20.75 -28.71 -18.74
C ASP A 588 20.61 -27.38 -17.98
N LEU A 589 19.43 -27.09 -17.40
CA LEU A 589 19.20 -25.91 -16.54
C LEU A 589 19.92 -26.04 -15.18
N VAL A 590 19.75 -27.19 -14.50
CA VAL A 590 20.38 -27.50 -13.21
C VAL A 590 21.90 -27.51 -13.28
N ASN A 591 22.48 -27.76 -14.47
CA ASN A 591 23.92 -27.75 -14.72
C ASN A 591 24.40 -26.59 -15.61
N SER A 592 23.54 -25.61 -15.90
CA SER A 592 23.92 -24.44 -16.71
C SER A 592 24.92 -23.53 -15.97
N PRO A 593 25.88 -22.93 -16.69
CA PRO A 593 26.64 -21.79 -16.17
C PRO A 593 25.73 -20.56 -16.02
N TYR A 594 26.19 -19.59 -15.22
CA TYR A 594 25.49 -18.32 -14.97
C TYR A 594 25.08 -17.60 -16.27
N ALA A 595 23.80 -17.23 -16.36
CA ALA A 595 23.20 -16.55 -17.52
C ALA A 595 22.51 -15.25 -17.07
N PRO A 596 23.04 -14.06 -17.40
CA PRO A 596 22.64 -12.80 -16.76
C PRO A 596 21.22 -12.32 -17.08
N GLU A 597 20.58 -12.85 -18.14
CA GLU A 597 19.18 -12.54 -18.49
C GLU A 597 18.16 -13.26 -17.59
N TYR A 598 18.55 -14.40 -16.98
CA TYR A 598 17.63 -15.31 -16.29
C TYR A 598 18.09 -15.71 -14.88
N ASP A 599 19.26 -15.25 -14.41
CA ASP A 599 19.71 -15.50 -13.05
C ASP A 599 18.86 -14.74 -12.02
N ILE A 600 18.46 -15.44 -10.96
CA ILE A 600 17.84 -14.84 -9.78
C ILE A 600 18.62 -15.28 -8.54
N ALA A 601 19.62 -14.48 -8.19
CA ALA A 601 20.48 -14.61 -7.01
C ALA A 601 21.35 -15.88 -6.98
N GLY A 602 21.98 -16.21 -8.13
CA GLY A 602 22.87 -17.36 -8.31
C GLY A 602 22.15 -18.64 -8.79
N ILE A 603 20.87 -18.55 -9.16
CA ILE A 603 20.07 -19.65 -9.69
C ILE A 603 19.53 -19.27 -11.06
N THR A 604 19.86 -20.09 -12.06
CA THR A 604 19.40 -19.97 -13.45
C THR A 604 17.91 -20.28 -13.57
N ASP A 605 17.11 -19.28 -13.96
CA ASP A 605 15.66 -19.38 -14.21
C ASP A 605 14.86 -20.28 -13.24
N PRO A 606 14.67 -19.86 -11.98
CA PRO A 606 13.87 -20.63 -11.02
C PRO A 606 12.40 -20.72 -11.42
N LEU A 607 11.90 -19.81 -12.28
CA LEU A 607 10.51 -19.83 -12.73
C LEU A 607 10.28 -20.97 -13.73
N LEU A 608 11.21 -21.17 -14.67
CA LEU A 608 11.19 -22.30 -15.59
C LEU A 608 11.39 -23.63 -14.86
N HIS A 609 12.33 -23.71 -13.90
CA HIS A 609 12.49 -24.90 -13.04
C HIS A 609 11.16 -25.30 -12.36
N ILE A 610 10.48 -24.36 -11.70
CA ILE A 610 9.21 -24.61 -11.00
C ILE A 610 8.09 -25.02 -11.98
N ARG A 611 8.07 -24.50 -13.21
CA ARG A 611 7.06 -24.89 -14.23
C ARG A 611 7.36 -26.28 -14.81
N LEU A 612 8.63 -26.64 -15.02
CA LEU A 612 9.03 -27.97 -15.45
C LEU A 612 8.70 -29.03 -14.38
N LEU A 613 8.99 -28.76 -13.10
CA LEU A 613 8.62 -29.65 -11.99
C LEU A 613 7.09 -29.83 -11.88
N LYS A 614 6.31 -28.75 -12.05
CA LYS A 614 4.83 -28.83 -12.13
C LYS A 614 4.34 -29.72 -13.25
N PHE A 615 4.98 -29.66 -14.42
CA PHE A 615 4.58 -30.45 -15.56
C PHE A 615 4.96 -31.93 -15.40
N LEU A 616 6.19 -32.20 -14.93
CA LEU A 616 6.64 -33.55 -14.57
C LEU A 616 5.72 -34.21 -13.54
N ARG A 617 5.26 -33.47 -12.51
CA ARG A 617 4.27 -33.97 -11.55
C ARG A 617 2.98 -34.48 -12.21
N VAL A 618 2.46 -33.73 -13.19
CA VAL A 618 1.22 -34.12 -13.91
C VAL A 618 1.47 -35.33 -14.83
N LEU A 619 2.67 -35.48 -15.39
CA LEU A 619 3.03 -36.63 -16.22
C LEU A 619 3.21 -37.91 -15.39
N GLY A 620 3.94 -37.85 -14.28
CA GLY A 620 4.27 -39.02 -13.43
C GLY A 620 3.15 -39.50 -12.49
N GLN A 621 2.05 -38.74 -12.35
CA GLN A 621 0.94 -39.16 -11.49
C GLN A 621 0.23 -40.38 -12.08
N GLY A 622 0.41 -41.56 -11.48
CA GLY A 622 -0.15 -42.83 -11.96
C GLY A 622 0.54 -43.37 -13.22
N ASP A 623 1.86 -43.15 -13.36
CA ASP A 623 2.69 -43.80 -14.38
C ASP A 623 4.10 -44.07 -13.83
N ALA A 624 4.46 -45.35 -13.76
CA ALA A 624 5.74 -45.81 -13.24
C ALA A 624 6.92 -45.56 -14.21
N GLU A 625 6.71 -45.65 -15.54
CA GLU A 625 7.79 -45.49 -16.53
C GLU A 625 8.24 -44.02 -16.58
N ALA A 626 7.28 -43.09 -16.58
CA ALA A 626 7.57 -41.66 -16.44
C ALA A 626 8.19 -41.32 -15.08
N SER A 627 7.75 -41.96 -13.99
CA SER A 627 8.29 -41.72 -12.64
C SER A 627 9.76 -42.13 -12.53
N GLU A 628 10.12 -43.35 -12.96
CA GLU A 628 11.52 -43.83 -12.94
C GLU A 628 12.44 -42.93 -13.79
N CYS A 629 11.95 -42.47 -14.95
CA CYS A 629 12.67 -41.54 -15.81
C CYS A 629 12.96 -40.17 -15.16
N MET A 630 12.19 -39.74 -14.15
CA MET A 630 12.39 -38.46 -13.46
C MET A 630 13.05 -38.59 -12.08
N SER A 631 13.13 -39.78 -11.48
CA SER A 631 13.73 -39.99 -10.15
C SER A 631 15.19 -39.50 -10.03
N ASP A 632 16.04 -39.69 -11.06
CA ASP A 632 17.44 -39.20 -11.08
C ASP A 632 17.53 -37.67 -11.02
N ILE A 633 16.76 -36.97 -11.87
CA ILE A 633 16.80 -35.50 -11.91
C ILE A 633 16.15 -34.88 -10.67
N LEU A 634 15.12 -35.51 -10.09
CA LEU A 634 14.55 -35.08 -8.81
C LEU A 634 15.56 -35.24 -7.66
N ALA A 635 16.32 -36.34 -7.61
CA ALA A 635 17.42 -36.51 -6.67
C ALA A 635 18.51 -35.44 -6.86
N GLN A 636 18.90 -35.15 -8.11
CA GLN A 636 19.90 -34.13 -8.43
C GLN A 636 19.42 -32.72 -8.04
N VAL A 637 18.15 -32.37 -8.30
CA VAL A 637 17.56 -31.07 -7.89
C VAL A 637 17.51 -30.97 -6.36
N ALA A 638 17.02 -32.01 -5.66
CA ALA A 638 16.88 -32.02 -4.22
C ALA A 638 18.22 -31.93 -3.46
N THR A 639 19.33 -32.38 -4.07
CA THR A 639 20.67 -32.36 -3.46
C THR A 639 21.53 -31.17 -3.88
N LYS A 640 21.40 -30.67 -5.11
CA LYS A 640 22.23 -29.57 -5.65
C LYS A 640 21.68 -28.18 -5.36
N THR A 641 20.37 -28.02 -5.15
CA THR A 641 19.75 -26.68 -5.00
C THR A 641 20.09 -26.04 -3.65
N GLU A 642 20.64 -24.82 -3.67
CA GLU A 642 20.95 -24.09 -2.45
C GLU A 642 19.68 -23.66 -1.68
N SER A 643 19.64 -23.95 -0.38
CA SER A 643 18.50 -23.64 0.51
C SER A 643 18.66 -22.31 1.27
N ASN A 644 19.65 -21.50 0.88
CA ASN A 644 20.01 -20.21 1.49
C ASN A 644 19.21 -19.01 0.93
N LYS A 645 18.51 -19.16 -0.20
CA LYS A 645 17.68 -18.12 -0.85
C LYS A 645 16.26 -18.61 -1.10
N ASN A 646 15.31 -17.68 -1.14
CA ASN A 646 13.90 -17.97 -1.43
C ASN A 646 13.68 -18.64 -2.80
N ALA A 647 14.50 -18.32 -3.81
CA ALA A 647 14.41 -18.95 -5.14
C ALA A 647 14.70 -20.46 -5.08
N GLY A 648 15.78 -20.87 -4.40
CA GLY A 648 16.13 -22.28 -4.22
C GLY A 648 15.16 -23.01 -3.31
N ASN A 649 14.69 -22.37 -2.23
CA ASN A 649 13.63 -22.93 -1.38
C ASN A 649 12.29 -23.11 -2.12
N ALA A 650 11.98 -22.28 -3.11
CA ALA A 650 10.80 -22.45 -3.97
C ALA A 650 10.96 -23.59 -4.99
N ILE A 651 12.16 -23.81 -5.54
CA ILE A 651 12.47 -24.99 -6.37
C ILE A 651 12.37 -26.27 -5.52
N LEU A 652 12.98 -26.28 -4.33
CA LEU A 652 12.94 -27.41 -3.41
C LEU A 652 11.52 -27.75 -2.94
N TYR A 653 10.69 -26.74 -2.65
CA TYR A 653 9.26 -26.92 -2.36
C TYR A 653 8.54 -27.67 -3.50
N GLU A 654 8.73 -27.22 -4.73
CA GLU A 654 8.05 -27.82 -5.88
C GLU A 654 8.59 -29.23 -6.23
N CYS A 655 9.89 -29.44 -6.03
CA CYS A 655 10.53 -30.74 -6.15
C CYS A 655 9.96 -31.73 -5.13
N VAL A 656 9.80 -31.30 -3.86
CA VAL A 656 9.14 -32.09 -2.81
C VAL A 656 7.67 -32.36 -3.14
N GLU A 657 6.90 -31.37 -3.61
CA GLU A 657 5.49 -31.59 -4.02
C GLU A 657 5.39 -32.59 -5.18
N THR A 658 6.37 -32.60 -6.08
CA THR A 658 6.49 -33.59 -7.18
C THR A 658 6.78 -34.99 -6.64
N ILE A 659 7.82 -35.16 -5.83
CA ILE A 659 8.22 -36.45 -5.21
C ILE A 659 7.08 -37.07 -4.37
N MET A 660 6.27 -36.25 -3.69
CA MET A 660 5.12 -36.73 -2.91
C MET A 660 3.95 -37.22 -3.77
N SER A 661 3.89 -36.85 -5.04
CA SER A 661 2.74 -37.08 -5.93
C SER A 661 2.96 -38.17 -6.98
N ILE A 662 4.19 -38.62 -7.15
CA ILE A 662 4.60 -39.68 -8.11
C ILE A 662 4.82 -41.01 -7.40
N GLU A 663 4.85 -42.11 -8.16
CA GLU A 663 4.93 -43.49 -7.63
C GLU A 663 6.37 -43.91 -7.28
N ASP A 664 7.08 -43.01 -6.59
CA ASP A 664 8.49 -43.10 -6.23
C ASP A 664 8.84 -44.16 -5.17
N ASN A 665 10.07 -44.66 -5.26
CA ASN A 665 10.69 -45.49 -4.22
C ASN A 665 10.86 -44.71 -2.90
N SER A 666 10.70 -45.41 -1.78
CA SER A 666 10.68 -44.87 -0.41
C SER A 666 11.84 -43.93 -0.07
N GLY A 667 13.04 -44.14 -0.63
CA GLY A 667 14.22 -43.31 -0.40
C GLY A 667 14.03 -41.83 -0.77
N LEU A 668 13.36 -41.52 -1.89
CA LEU A 668 13.12 -40.13 -2.32
C LEU A 668 12.09 -39.44 -1.42
N ARG A 669 11.04 -40.16 -1.02
CA ARG A 669 10.04 -39.65 -0.06
C ARG A 669 10.66 -39.36 1.32
N VAL A 670 11.58 -40.20 1.80
CA VAL A 670 12.34 -39.95 3.04
C VAL A 670 13.26 -38.73 2.90
N LEU A 671 13.97 -38.57 1.78
CA LEU A 671 14.78 -37.36 1.51
C LEU A 671 13.90 -36.09 1.52
N ALA A 672 12.76 -36.13 0.84
CA ALA A 672 11.83 -35.03 0.77
C ALA A 672 11.22 -34.65 2.14
N ILE A 673 10.88 -35.62 3.00
CA ILE A 673 10.42 -35.33 4.38
C ILE A 673 11.55 -34.77 5.24
N ASN A 674 12.80 -35.21 5.07
CA ASN A 674 13.94 -34.60 5.76
C ASN A 674 14.15 -33.12 5.34
N ILE A 675 13.86 -32.77 4.07
CA ILE A 675 13.86 -31.37 3.60
C ILE A 675 12.72 -30.57 4.25
N LEU A 676 11.51 -31.13 4.35
CA LEU A 676 10.38 -30.49 5.07
C LEU A 676 10.66 -30.31 6.56
N GLY A 677 11.33 -31.27 7.21
CA GLY A 677 11.80 -31.15 8.59
C GLY A 677 12.80 -30.00 8.77
N ARG A 678 13.74 -29.83 7.84
CA ARG A 678 14.63 -28.65 7.81
C ARG A 678 13.88 -27.33 7.59
N PHE A 679 12.80 -27.34 6.81
CA PHE A 679 11.97 -26.15 6.58
C PHE A 679 11.09 -25.79 7.79
N LEU A 680 10.55 -26.77 8.54
CA LEU A 680 9.87 -26.52 9.82
C LEU A 680 10.79 -25.87 10.86
N SER A 681 12.05 -26.32 10.93
CA SER A 681 13.04 -25.78 11.87
C SER A 681 13.73 -24.50 11.41
N ASN A 682 13.30 -23.90 10.28
CA ASN A 682 13.84 -22.64 9.81
C ASN A 682 13.23 -21.44 10.57
N ARG A 683 14.00 -20.37 10.78
CA ARG A 683 13.52 -19.15 11.45
C ARG A 683 12.49 -18.39 10.63
N ASP A 684 12.54 -18.50 9.30
CA ASP A 684 11.64 -17.79 8.39
C ASP A 684 10.18 -18.30 8.47
N ASN A 685 9.27 -17.47 8.98
CA ASN A 685 7.83 -17.77 9.07
C ASN A 685 7.23 -18.26 7.73
N ASN A 686 7.64 -17.66 6.61
CA ASN A 686 7.20 -18.06 5.27
C ASN A 686 7.56 -19.51 4.96
N ILE A 687 8.78 -19.95 5.31
CA ILE A 687 9.28 -21.30 5.04
C ILE A 687 8.60 -22.32 5.97
N ARG A 688 8.32 -21.95 7.23
CA ARG A 688 7.54 -22.78 8.17
C ARG A 688 6.09 -22.96 7.72
N TYR A 689 5.40 -21.90 7.30
CA TYR A 689 4.06 -21.98 6.72
C TYR A 689 4.02 -22.90 5.48
N VAL A 690 5.01 -22.73 4.59
CA VAL A 690 5.18 -23.55 3.38
C VAL A 690 5.42 -25.03 3.71
N ALA A 691 6.21 -25.34 4.74
CA ALA A 691 6.44 -26.70 5.20
C ALA A 691 5.18 -27.37 5.79
N LEU A 692 4.44 -26.67 6.66
CA LEU A 692 3.18 -27.17 7.22
C LEU A 692 2.17 -27.54 6.11
N ASN A 693 2.06 -26.69 5.08
CA ASN A 693 1.19 -26.93 3.92
C ASN A 693 1.62 -28.15 3.08
N MET A 694 2.91 -28.50 3.04
CA MET A 694 3.37 -29.73 2.38
C MET A 694 3.18 -30.97 3.22
N LEU A 695 3.43 -30.91 4.54
CA LEU A 695 3.19 -32.04 5.43
C LEU A 695 1.70 -32.40 5.48
N MET A 696 0.81 -31.42 5.31
CA MET A 696 -0.64 -31.62 5.18
C MET A 696 -1.00 -32.49 3.97
N LYS A 697 -0.25 -32.39 2.86
CA LYS A 697 -0.39 -33.26 1.68
C LYS A 697 0.35 -34.58 1.85
N ALA A 698 1.50 -34.60 2.52
CA ALA A 698 2.30 -35.80 2.73
C ALA A 698 1.61 -36.84 3.65
N ILE A 699 0.75 -36.41 4.58
CA ILE A 699 0.03 -37.32 5.50
C ILE A 699 -0.79 -38.39 4.76
N THR A 700 -1.35 -38.08 3.59
CA THR A 700 -2.14 -39.05 2.80
C THR A 700 -1.28 -40.09 2.07
N VAL A 701 0.05 -39.96 2.12
CA VAL A 701 1.01 -40.84 1.44
C VAL A 701 1.92 -41.56 2.44
N ASP A 702 2.47 -40.85 3.43
CA ASP A 702 3.25 -41.43 4.53
C ASP A 702 2.98 -40.69 5.85
N THR A 703 1.99 -41.17 6.60
CA THR A 703 1.66 -40.66 7.93
C THR A 703 2.77 -40.93 8.96
N GLN A 704 3.54 -42.02 8.82
CA GLN A 704 4.52 -42.45 9.83
C GLN A 704 5.76 -41.55 9.84
N ALA A 705 6.24 -41.14 8.67
CA ALA A 705 7.38 -40.24 8.57
C ALA A 705 7.01 -38.81 9.02
N VAL A 706 5.80 -38.32 8.75
CA VAL A 706 5.34 -37.01 9.26
C VAL A 706 5.21 -37.00 10.78
N GLN A 707 4.74 -38.10 11.41
CA GLN A 707 4.64 -38.20 12.88
C GLN A 707 5.98 -38.01 13.61
N ARG A 708 7.14 -38.16 12.95
CA ARG A 708 8.47 -37.87 13.53
C ARG A 708 8.65 -36.40 13.88
N HIS A 709 7.99 -35.49 13.15
CA HIS A 709 8.07 -34.04 13.35
C HIS A 709 6.92 -33.47 14.21
N ARG A 710 6.13 -34.33 14.87
CA ARG A 710 4.96 -33.92 15.68
C ARG A 710 5.27 -32.84 16.74
N THR A 711 6.47 -32.85 17.32
CA THR A 711 6.87 -31.90 18.38
C THR A 711 7.06 -30.49 17.84
N THR A 712 7.80 -30.33 16.74
CA THR A 712 7.97 -29.01 16.10
C THR A 712 6.68 -28.51 15.45
N ILE A 713 5.78 -29.40 15.02
CA ILE A 713 4.43 -29.05 14.58
C ILE A 713 3.60 -28.50 15.77
N LEU A 714 3.68 -29.11 16.96
CA LEU A 714 3.00 -28.62 18.16
C LEU A 714 3.58 -27.28 18.67
N GLU A 715 4.89 -27.08 18.56
CA GLU A 715 5.52 -25.77 18.77
C GLU A 715 4.97 -24.70 17.80
N CYS A 716 4.71 -25.07 16.53
CA CYS A 716 4.08 -24.16 15.56
C CYS A 716 2.62 -23.80 15.86
N VAL A 717 1.88 -24.59 16.67
CA VAL A 717 0.55 -24.18 17.18
C VAL A 717 0.66 -23.01 18.16
N LYS A 718 1.84 -22.81 18.78
CA LYS A 718 2.14 -21.76 19.76
C LYS A 718 2.86 -20.54 19.14
N ASP A 719 2.98 -20.47 17.81
CA ASP A 719 3.67 -19.37 17.13
C ASP A 719 2.92 -18.03 17.21
N SER A 720 3.65 -16.93 17.06
CA SER A 720 3.12 -15.58 16.87
C SER A 720 2.17 -15.41 15.66
N ASP A 721 2.40 -16.13 14.57
CA ASP A 721 1.68 -15.93 13.31
C ASP A 721 0.38 -16.76 13.25
N ALA A 722 -0.76 -16.08 13.14
CA ALA A 722 -2.08 -16.73 13.09
C ALA A 722 -2.24 -17.70 11.90
N SER A 723 -1.57 -17.46 10.77
CA SER A 723 -1.57 -18.33 9.60
C SER A 723 -0.80 -19.63 9.86
N ILE A 724 0.37 -19.51 10.52
CA ILE A 724 1.17 -20.67 10.96
C ILE A 724 0.36 -21.48 11.98
N ARG A 725 -0.19 -20.84 13.01
CA ARG A 725 -1.02 -21.51 14.03
C ARG A 725 -2.21 -22.25 13.43
N LYS A 726 -2.93 -21.64 12.48
CA LYS A 726 -4.09 -22.27 11.82
C LYS A 726 -3.69 -23.49 10.99
N ARG A 727 -2.60 -23.41 10.22
CA ARG A 727 -2.09 -24.58 9.46
C ARG A 727 -1.50 -25.65 10.36
N ALA A 728 -0.84 -25.29 11.46
CA ALA A 728 -0.35 -26.23 12.45
C ALA A 728 -1.50 -26.97 13.14
N LEU A 729 -2.58 -26.27 13.53
CA LEU A 729 -3.77 -26.88 14.11
C LEU A 729 -4.51 -27.81 13.11
N GLU A 730 -4.65 -27.40 11.85
CA GLU A 730 -5.20 -28.26 10.79
C GLU A 730 -4.34 -29.52 10.58
N LEU A 731 -3.01 -29.40 10.65
CA LEU A 731 -2.07 -30.50 10.54
C LEU A 731 -2.12 -31.43 11.77
N VAL A 732 -2.20 -30.88 12.97
CA VAL A 732 -2.38 -31.62 14.23
C VAL A 732 -3.67 -32.43 14.21
N TYR A 733 -4.78 -31.86 13.73
CA TYR A 733 -6.05 -32.56 13.55
C TYR A 733 -5.94 -33.77 12.59
N LEU A 734 -5.07 -33.71 11.58
CA LEU A 734 -4.80 -34.83 10.65
C LEU A 734 -3.78 -35.85 11.18
N LEU A 735 -3.07 -35.53 12.26
CA LEU A 735 -2.10 -36.41 12.93
C LEU A 735 -2.67 -37.15 14.14
N VAL A 736 -3.98 -36.99 14.43
CA VAL A 736 -4.61 -37.68 15.56
C VAL A 736 -4.88 -39.15 15.23
N ASN A 737 -4.46 -40.02 16.15
CA ASN A 737 -4.72 -41.46 16.15
C ASN A 737 -5.08 -41.88 17.58
N ASP A 738 -5.75 -43.01 17.75
CA ASP A 738 -6.21 -43.53 19.06
C ASP A 738 -5.08 -43.64 20.11
N LYS A 739 -3.84 -43.86 19.64
CA LYS A 739 -2.63 -43.97 20.47
C LYS A 739 -2.04 -42.62 20.92
N ASN A 740 -2.40 -41.50 20.29
CA ASN A 740 -1.83 -40.19 20.58
C ASN A 740 -2.86 -39.14 21.05
N VAL A 741 -4.16 -39.43 20.95
CA VAL A 741 -5.23 -38.49 21.30
C VAL A 741 -5.13 -37.96 22.74
N LYS A 742 -4.92 -38.82 23.75
CA LYS A 742 -4.90 -38.40 25.17
C LYS A 742 -3.83 -37.33 25.51
N PRO A 743 -2.52 -37.50 25.18
CA PRO A 743 -1.53 -36.43 25.43
C PRO A 743 -1.72 -35.21 24.53
N LEU A 744 -2.10 -35.40 23.26
CA LEU A 744 -2.28 -34.32 22.29
C LEU A 744 -3.44 -33.38 22.66
N MET A 745 -4.55 -33.97 23.13
CA MET A 745 -5.72 -33.23 23.63
C MET A 745 -5.37 -32.38 24.84
N LYS A 746 -4.53 -32.89 25.76
CA LYS A 746 -4.05 -32.11 26.91
C LYS A 746 -3.29 -30.86 26.45
N GLU A 747 -2.31 -30.99 25.54
CA GLU A 747 -1.54 -29.84 25.05
C GLU A 747 -2.41 -28.81 24.29
N LEU A 748 -3.47 -29.25 23.60
CA LEU A 748 -4.43 -28.36 22.94
C LEU A 748 -5.34 -27.63 23.93
N LEU A 749 -5.77 -28.28 25.02
CA LEU A 749 -6.52 -27.66 26.12
C LEU A 749 -5.68 -26.65 26.91
N ASP A 750 -4.45 -27.03 27.25
CA ASP A 750 -3.52 -26.16 27.98
C ASP A 750 -3.07 -24.96 27.10
N TYR A 751 -3.24 -25.03 25.78
CA TYR A 751 -3.13 -23.87 24.88
C TYR A 751 -4.43 -23.06 24.72
N LEU A 752 -5.61 -23.71 24.81
CA LEU A 752 -6.91 -23.07 24.69
C LEU A 752 -7.10 -21.97 25.75
N GLU A 753 -6.61 -22.18 26.97
CA GLU A 753 -6.57 -21.19 28.06
C GLU A 753 -5.87 -19.89 27.61
N ILE A 754 -4.64 -20.01 27.09
CA ILE A 754 -3.71 -18.90 26.76
C ILE A 754 -4.02 -18.22 25.41
N SER A 755 -4.70 -18.92 24.49
CA SER A 755 -4.88 -18.48 23.10
C SER A 755 -5.75 -17.22 22.88
N ASP A 756 -5.53 -16.52 21.77
CA ASP A 756 -6.28 -15.32 21.37
C ASP A 756 -7.76 -15.62 21.06
N HIS A 757 -8.68 -14.70 21.38
CA HIS A 757 -10.12 -14.86 21.14
C HIS A 757 -10.48 -15.24 19.69
N ASP A 758 -9.84 -14.61 18.69
CA ASP A 758 -10.06 -14.92 17.26
C ASP A 758 -9.66 -16.37 16.91
N PHE A 759 -8.70 -16.95 17.65
CA PHE A 759 -8.24 -18.33 17.47
C PHE A 759 -9.02 -19.35 18.32
N LYS A 760 -9.56 -18.95 19.49
CA LYS A 760 -10.36 -19.84 20.37
C LYS A 760 -11.52 -20.51 19.61
N GLY A 761 -12.18 -19.80 18.69
CA GLY A 761 -13.26 -20.38 17.86
C GLY A 761 -12.80 -21.52 16.93
N ASP A 762 -11.70 -21.33 16.18
CA ASP A 762 -11.13 -22.40 15.34
C ASP A 762 -10.60 -23.57 16.18
N LEU A 763 -9.91 -23.26 17.29
CA LEU A 763 -9.31 -24.24 18.19
C LEU A 763 -10.37 -25.12 18.85
N THR A 764 -11.38 -24.51 19.47
CA THR A 764 -12.54 -25.20 20.05
C THR A 764 -13.25 -26.09 19.02
N ALA A 765 -13.53 -25.60 17.82
CA ALA A 765 -14.21 -26.39 16.78
C ALA A 765 -13.40 -27.63 16.36
N LYS A 766 -12.06 -27.51 16.27
CA LYS A 766 -11.17 -28.64 16.00
C LYS A 766 -11.06 -29.60 17.18
N ILE A 767 -11.00 -29.09 18.41
CA ILE A 767 -11.00 -29.89 19.64
C ILE A 767 -12.28 -30.74 19.74
N CYS A 768 -13.47 -30.14 19.59
CA CYS A 768 -14.74 -30.88 19.59
C CYS A 768 -14.74 -31.97 18.50
N SER A 769 -14.24 -31.65 17.29
CA SER A 769 -14.12 -32.62 16.18
C SER A 769 -13.15 -33.78 16.46
N ILE A 770 -12.15 -33.59 17.32
CA ILE A 770 -11.22 -34.65 17.76
C ILE A 770 -11.90 -35.53 18.81
N VAL A 771 -12.53 -34.91 19.81
CA VAL A 771 -13.22 -35.60 20.91
C VAL A 771 -14.41 -36.42 20.39
N GLU A 772 -15.17 -35.91 19.41
CA GLU A 772 -16.23 -36.64 18.70
C GLU A 772 -15.75 -37.88 17.93
N LYS A 773 -14.50 -37.91 17.45
CA LYS A 773 -13.99 -38.99 16.56
C LYS A 773 -13.08 -40.00 17.24
N PHE A 774 -12.29 -39.57 18.22
CA PHE A 774 -11.22 -40.35 18.83
C PHE A 774 -11.42 -40.55 20.34
N SER A 775 -12.69 -40.56 20.78
CA SER A 775 -13.06 -40.89 22.16
C SER A 775 -13.00 -42.42 22.40
N PRO A 776 -12.09 -42.93 23.25
CA PRO A 776 -12.09 -44.35 23.60
C PRO A 776 -13.12 -44.72 24.69
N GLU A 777 -13.58 -43.74 25.46
CA GLU A 777 -14.36 -43.93 26.70
C GLU A 777 -15.35 -42.76 26.86
N LYS A 778 -16.65 -43.03 27.08
CA LYS A 778 -17.67 -41.95 27.21
C LYS A 778 -17.40 -40.99 28.38
N ILE A 779 -16.77 -41.45 29.46
CA ILE A 779 -16.39 -40.56 30.59
C ILE A 779 -15.32 -39.54 30.16
N TRP A 780 -14.29 -39.98 29.42
CA TRP A 780 -13.25 -39.09 28.90
C TRP A 780 -13.82 -38.06 27.91
N TYR A 781 -14.76 -38.44 27.05
CA TYR A 781 -15.49 -37.50 26.17
C TYR A 781 -16.14 -36.37 26.98
N ILE A 782 -16.88 -36.73 28.05
CA ILE A 782 -17.59 -35.79 28.91
C ILE A 782 -16.58 -34.88 29.63
N ASP A 783 -15.52 -35.42 30.22
CA ASP A 783 -14.47 -34.65 30.91
C ASP A 783 -13.83 -33.60 29.99
N GLN A 784 -13.46 -34.02 28.77
CA GLN A 784 -12.84 -33.11 27.81
C GLN A 784 -13.81 -32.02 27.37
N MET A 785 -15.08 -32.36 27.11
CA MET A 785 -16.07 -31.37 26.66
C MET A 785 -16.47 -30.41 27.78
N ILE A 786 -16.53 -30.85 29.04
CA ILE A 786 -16.73 -29.97 30.20
C ILE A 786 -15.56 -28.98 30.33
N LYS A 787 -14.29 -29.42 30.19
CA LYS A 787 -13.15 -28.48 30.21
C LYS A 787 -13.12 -27.53 29.00
N VAL A 788 -13.59 -27.95 27.81
CA VAL A 788 -13.78 -27.00 26.68
C VAL A 788 -14.86 -25.95 27.01
N LEU A 789 -15.97 -26.38 27.63
CA LEU A 789 -17.06 -25.50 28.03
C LEU A 789 -16.71 -24.58 29.22
N SER A 790 -15.72 -24.92 30.05
CA SER A 790 -15.26 -24.07 31.16
C SER A 790 -14.24 -22.98 30.76
N GLU A 791 -13.54 -23.15 29.62
CA GLU A 791 -12.50 -22.21 29.16
C GLU A 791 -12.91 -21.39 27.92
N ALA A 792 -13.84 -21.88 27.11
CA ALA A 792 -14.17 -21.31 25.80
C ALA A 792 -15.64 -21.42 25.41
N GLY A 793 -16.57 -21.59 26.36
CA GLY A 793 -18.00 -21.84 26.12
C GLY A 793 -18.66 -20.85 25.15
N ASN A 794 -18.33 -19.56 25.24
CA ASN A 794 -18.88 -18.51 24.35
C ASN A 794 -18.40 -18.60 22.89
N PHE A 795 -17.42 -19.46 22.59
CA PHE A 795 -16.91 -19.75 21.24
C PHE A 795 -17.34 -21.14 20.72
N VAL A 796 -18.06 -21.92 21.54
CA VAL A 796 -18.61 -23.23 21.15
C VAL A 796 -19.83 -23.02 20.26
N LYS A 797 -19.84 -23.62 19.06
CA LYS A 797 -21.01 -23.63 18.16
C LYS A 797 -22.15 -24.46 18.75
N ASP A 798 -23.39 -24.06 18.46
CA ASP A 798 -24.58 -24.73 19.04
C ASP A 798 -24.63 -26.24 18.78
N GLU A 799 -24.23 -26.71 17.58
CA GLU A 799 -24.18 -28.14 17.23
C GLU A 799 -23.45 -29.01 18.27
N ALA A 800 -22.36 -28.51 18.85
CA ALA A 800 -21.45 -29.28 19.68
C ALA A 800 -22.03 -29.53 21.09
N TRP A 801 -22.76 -28.56 21.65
CA TRP A 801 -23.40 -28.75 22.95
C TRP A 801 -24.69 -29.57 22.83
N HIS A 802 -25.40 -29.50 21.71
CA HIS A 802 -26.48 -30.44 21.38
C HIS A 802 -25.94 -31.87 21.23
N ALA A 803 -24.79 -32.07 20.56
CA ALA A 803 -24.14 -33.37 20.45
C ALA A 803 -23.72 -33.94 21.82
N LEU A 804 -23.15 -33.10 22.69
CA LEU A 804 -22.84 -33.47 24.08
C LEU A 804 -24.09 -33.95 24.84
N ILE A 805 -25.21 -33.24 24.74
CA ILE A 805 -26.48 -33.64 25.38
C ILE A 805 -26.95 -35.02 24.89
N VAL A 806 -26.84 -35.30 23.59
CA VAL A 806 -27.17 -36.63 23.03
C VAL A 806 -26.26 -37.71 23.65
N VAL A 807 -24.94 -37.50 23.68
CA VAL A 807 -23.98 -38.47 24.27
C VAL A 807 -24.23 -38.68 25.76
N ILE A 808 -24.55 -37.62 26.52
CA ILE A 808 -24.92 -37.72 27.95
C ILE A 808 -26.20 -38.56 28.11
N SER A 809 -27.25 -38.31 27.31
CA SER A 809 -28.50 -39.06 27.39
C SER A 809 -28.37 -40.55 27.06
N ASN A 810 -27.34 -40.93 26.30
CA ASN A 810 -26.95 -42.30 25.97
C ASN A 810 -25.89 -42.88 26.94
N ALA A 811 -25.71 -42.28 28.12
CA ALA A 811 -24.74 -42.67 29.13
C ALA A 811 -25.39 -42.77 30.52
N SER A 812 -26.37 -43.69 30.65
CA SER A 812 -27.17 -43.94 31.87
C SER A 812 -26.38 -43.94 33.17
N ASP A 813 -25.19 -44.54 33.11
CA ASP A 813 -24.36 -44.87 34.27
C ASP A 813 -23.47 -43.68 34.69
N LEU A 814 -23.35 -42.66 33.83
CA LEU A 814 -22.52 -41.47 34.02
C LEU A 814 -23.33 -40.21 34.34
N HIS A 815 -24.67 -40.26 34.34
CA HIS A 815 -25.52 -39.09 34.59
C HIS A 815 -25.19 -38.39 35.92
N GLY A 816 -25.06 -39.14 37.03
CA GLY A 816 -24.77 -38.58 38.36
C GLY A 816 -23.43 -37.87 38.44
N TYR A 817 -22.38 -38.49 37.89
CA TYR A 817 -21.04 -37.91 37.73
C TYR A 817 -21.09 -36.61 36.90
N THR A 818 -21.74 -36.67 35.73
CA THR A 818 -21.84 -35.56 34.78
C THR A 818 -22.50 -34.33 35.41
N VAL A 819 -23.57 -34.52 36.18
CA VAL A 819 -24.30 -33.41 36.83
C VAL A 819 -23.48 -32.81 37.98
N ARG A 820 -22.78 -33.62 38.79
CA ARG A 820 -21.86 -33.12 39.83
C ARG A 820 -20.70 -32.31 39.23
N SER A 821 -20.12 -32.77 38.12
CA SER A 821 -19.04 -32.06 37.42
C SER A 821 -19.51 -30.78 36.73
N LEU A 822 -20.68 -30.79 36.07
CA LEU A 822 -21.29 -29.57 35.49
C LEU A 822 -21.67 -28.54 36.56
N TYR A 823 -22.20 -28.98 37.71
CA TYR A 823 -22.54 -28.09 38.83
C TYR A 823 -21.29 -27.37 39.37
N ARG A 824 -20.19 -28.10 39.59
CA ARG A 824 -18.87 -27.52 39.94
C ARG A 824 -18.39 -26.53 38.87
N ALA A 825 -18.50 -26.87 37.59
CA ALA A 825 -18.06 -26.02 36.50
C ALA A 825 -18.83 -24.69 36.40
N VAL A 826 -20.16 -24.71 36.61
CA VAL A 826 -20.98 -23.48 36.63
C VAL A 826 -20.68 -22.59 37.85
N GLN A 827 -20.36 -23.19 39.00
CA GLN A 827 -19.91 -22.42 40.18
C GLN A 827 -18.56 -21.71 39.95
N ALA A 828 -17.70 -22.25 39.08
CA ALA A 828 -16.42 -21.63 38.73
C ALA A 828 -16.54 -20.61 37.57
N SER A 829 -17.27 -20.96 36.50
CA SER A 829 -17.28 -20.24 35.21
C SER A 829 -18.69 -19.79 34.79
N THR A 830 -19.42 -19.11 35.66
CA THR A 830 -20.82 -18.67 35.41
C THR A 830 -20.97 -17.69 34.23
N GLU A 831 -19.89 -17.04 33.78
CA GLU A 831 -19.89 -16.12 32.63
C GLU A 831 -20.05 -16.81 31.25
N GLN A 832 -19.94 -18.15 31.19
CA GLN A 832 -19.88 -18.88 29.92
C GLN A 832 -21.23 -19.50 29.58
N GLU A 833 -21.90 -18.92 28.59
CA GLU A 833 -23.32 -19.13 28.33
C GLU A 833 -23.64 -20.56 27.92
N THR A 834 -22.79 -21.16 27.07
CA THR A 834 -22.99 -22.53 26.56
C THR A 834 -22.81 -23.58 27.66
N LEU A 835 -21.93 -23.35 28.64
CA LEU A 835 -21.81 -24.19 29.82
C LEU A 835 -23.10 -24.15 30.65
N VAL A 836 -23.66 -22.94 30.84
CA VAL A 836 -24.93 -22.75 31.54
C VAL A 836 -26.09 -23.44 30.79
N LYS A 837 -26.17 -23.36 29.45
CA LYS A 837 -27.18 -24.09 28.64
C LYS A 837 -27.16 -25.61 28.92
N VAL A 838 -25.98 -26.23 28.87
CA VAL A 838 -25.81 -27.67 29.13
C VAL A 838 -26.15 -28.01 30.58
N ALA A 839 -25.58 -27.28 31.54
CA ALA A 839 -25.77 -27.56 32.96
C ALA A 839 -27.23 -27.39 33.40
N VAL A 840 -27.92 -26.35 32.93
CA VAL A 840 -29.36 -26.11 33.20
C VAL A 840 -30.21 -27.26 32.66
N TRP A 841 -29.89 -27.80 31.47
CA TRP A 841 -30.59 -28.97 30.93
C TRP A 841 -30.33 -30.22 31.77
N CYS A 842 -29.06 -30.51 32.10
CA CYS A 842 -28.69 -31.69 32.91
C CYS A 842 -29.27 -31.65 34.33
N ILE A 843 -29.25 -30.49 35.01
CA ILE A 843 -29.88 -30.30 36.33
C ILE A 843 -31.40 -30.47 36.22
N GLY A 844 -32.04 -30.03 35.13
CA GLY A 844 -33.47 -30.21 34.89
C GLY A 844 -33.92 -31.67 34.70
N GLU A 845 -33.12 -32.53 34.06
CA GLU A 845 -33.46 -33.96 33.85
C GLU A 845 -33.01 -34.89 34.99
N TYR A 846 -31.88 -34.56 35.64
CA TYR A 846 -31.15 -35.45 36.54
C TYR A 846 -30.81 -34.83 37.90
N GLY A 847 -31.44 -33.71 38.28
CA GLY A 847 -31.25 -33.08 39.60
C GLY A 847 -31.56 -34.00 40.79
N ASP A 848 -32.42 -35.01 40.58
CA ASP A 848 -32.66 -36.08 41.54
C ASP A 848 -31.43 -36.96 41.81
N MET A 849 -30.52 -37.12 40.85
CA MET A 849 -29.24 -37.82 41.02
C MET A 849 -28.17 -36.96 41.72
N LEU A 850 -28.25 -35.62 41.58
CA LEU A 850 -27.34 -34.67 42.23
C LEU A 850 -27.48 -34.67 43.76
N VAL A 851 -28.72 -34.67 44.27
CA VAL A 851 -29.01 -34.58 45.71
C VAL A 851 -28.90 -35.95 46.41
N ASN A 852 -29.32 -37.04 45.76
CA ASN A 852 -29.34 -38.37 46.39
C ASN A 852 -27.98 -39.10 46.35
N ASN A 853 -26.93 -38.51 45.77
CA ASN A 853 -25.59 -39.10 45.59
C ASN A 853 -25.58 -40.52 44.98
N VAL A 854 -26.59 -40.87 44.18
CA VAL A 854 -26.66 -42.16 43.47
C VAL A 854 -25.64 -42.16 42.33
N GLY A 855 -24.80 -43.20 42.28
CA GLY A 855 -23.77 -43.34 41.26
C GLY A 855 -22.54 -42.45 41.49
N THR A 856 -21.99 -42.44 42.71
CA THR A 856 -20.62 -41.97 42.98
C THR A 856 -19.59 -42.95 42.41
N LEU A 857 -18.56 -42.43 41.73
CA LEU A 857 -17.39 -43.20 41.29
C LEU A 857 -16.23 -42.98 42.28
N ASP A 858 -15.33 -43.96 42.42
CA ASP A 858 -14.17 -43.95 43.35
C ASP A 858 -13.11 -42.85 43.07
N ILE A 859 -13.39 -41.93 42.15
CA ILE A 859 -12.52 -40.84 41.67
C ILE A 859 -12.99 -39.48 42.23
N GLU A 860 -14.15 -39.42 42.89
CA GLU A 860 -14.80 -38.16 43.31
C GLU A 860 -14.60 -37.79 44.78
N ASP A 861 -14.20 -36.54 45.05
CA ASP A 861 -14.51 -35.90 46.34
C ASP A 861 -16.03 -35.77 46.52
N PRO A 862 -16.60 -36.10 47.69
CA PRO A 862 -18.03 -36.00 47.93
C PRO A 862 -18.50 -34.55 48.08
N VAL A 863 -19.55 -34.17 47.36
CA VAL A 863 -20.24 -32.87 47.53
C VAL A 863 -21.55 -33.10 48.27
N THR A 864 -21.88 -32.20 49.21
CA THR A 864 -23.21 -32.10 49.82
C THR A 864 -23.95 -30.92 49.17
N VAL A 865 -24.91 -31.24 48.29
CA VAL A 865 -25.75 -30.24 47.60
C VAL A 865 -27.19 -30.41 48.09
N THR A 866 -27.85 -29.32 48.47
CA THR A 866 -29.27 -29.34 48.85
C THR A 866 -30.18 -29.06 47.66
N GLU A 867 -31.48 -29.42 47.78
CA GLU A 867 -32.48 -29.09 46.75
C GLU A 867 -32.57 -27.57 46.48
N CYS A 868 -32.27 -26.74 47.49
CA CYS A 868 -32.28 -25.28 47.36
C CYS A 868 -31.12 -24.78 46.49
N ASP A 869 -29.90 -25.24 46.74
CA ASP A 869 -28.70 -24.76 46.02
C ASP A 869 -28.81 -25.00 44.50
N ALA A 870 -29.41 -26.13 44.11
CA ALA A 870 -29.68 -26.47 42.71
C ALA A 870 -30.71 -25.55 42.03
N VAL A 871 -31.67 -25.00 42.78
CA VAL A 871 -32.62 -23.98 42.27
C VAL A 871 -31.95 -22.62 42.19
N ASP A 872 -31.10 -22.28 43.16
CA ASP A 872 -30.47 -20.96 43.27
C ASP A 872 -29.47 -20.69 42.14
N VAL A 873 -28.76 -21.73 41.66
CA VAL A 873 -27.93 -21.63 40.44
C VAL A 873 -28.77 -21.27 39.21
N ILE A 874 -29.98 -21.79 39.07
CA ILE A 874 -30.88 -21.47 37.95
C ILE A 874 -31.50 -20.08 38.14
N GLU A 875 -31.81 -19.68 39.38
CA GLU A 875 -32.29 -18.33 39.69
C GLU A 875 -31.23 -17.25 39.34
N ILE A 876 -29.95 -17.54 39.60
CA ILE A 876 -28.81 -16.71 39.18
C ILE A 876 -28.72 -16.65 37.65
N ALA A 877 -28.80 -17.80 36.96
CA ALA A 877 -28.70 -17.88 35.50
C ALA A 877 -29.81 -17.09 34.76
N ILE A 878 -31.04 -17.07 35.29
CA ILE A 878 -32.14 -16.26 34.73
C ILE A 878 -31.88 -14.75 34.92
N LYS A 879 -31.45 -14.36 36.13
CA LYS A 879 -31.21 -12.96 36.50
C LYS A 879 -29.96 -12.36 35.85
N HIS A 880 -29.03 -13.20 35.39
CA HIS A 880 -27.80 -12.72 34.77
C HIS A 880 -28.09 -11.93 33.48
N HIS A 881 -27.38 -10.81 33.29
CA HIS A 881 -27.69 -9.83 32.25
C HIS A 881 -27.34 -10.35 30.84
N ASN A 882 -26.21 -11.05 30.70
CA ASN A 882 -25.72 -11.61 29.43
C ASN A 882 -26.44 -12.88 28.96
N SER A 883 -27.38 -13.44 29.74
CA SER A 883 -28.11 -14.67 29.33
C SER A 883 -28.99 -14.39 28.11
N ASP A 884 -28.84 -15.17 27.04
CA ASP A 884 -29.71 -15.06 25.86
C ASP A 884 -31.17 -15.46 26.18
N LEU A 885 -32.07 -15.10 25.28
CA LEU A 885 -33.43 -15.62 25.20
C LEU A 885 -33.45 -17.16 25.29
N THR A 886 -32.61 -17.87 24.54
CA THR A 886 -32.53 -19.34 24.57
C THR A 886 -32.19 -19.86 25.97
N THR A 887 -31.16 -19.30 26.62
CA THR A 887 -30.76 -19.65 27.99
C THR A 887 -31.88 -19.40 29.00
N ARG A 888 -32.49 -18.20 28.99
CA ARG A 888 -33.61 -17.90 29.90
C ARG A 888 -34.81 -18.82 29.67
N ALA A 889 -35.12 -19.15 28.41
CA ALA A 889 -36.23 -20.03 28.05
C ALA A 889 -35.95 -21.51 28.37
N MET A 890 -34.69 -21.96 28.40
CA MET A 890 -34.27 -23.26 28.94
C MET A 890 -34.34 -23.30 30.46
N CYS A 891 -33.94 -22.22 31.15
CA CYS A 891 -34.02 -22.13 32.61
C CYS A 891 -35.46 -22.27 33.12
N LEU A 892 -36.44 -21.65 32.44
CA LEU A 892 -37.86 -21.83 32.78
C LEU A 892 -38.32 -23.30 32.63
N ILE A 893 -37.83 -24.03 31.63
CA ILE A 893 -38.13 -25.48 31.46
C ILE A 893 -37.49 -26.31 32.57
N ALA A 894 -36.24 -26.01 32.93
CA ALA A 894 -35.54 -26.69 34.02
C ALA A 894 -36.25 -26.46 35.36
N LEU A 895 -36.66 -25.23 35.66
CA LEU A 895 -37.47 -24.91 36.84
C LEU A 895 -38.80 -25.69 36.87
N LEU A 896 -39.51 -25.80 35.74
CA LEU A 896 -40.73 -26.61 35.68
C LEU A 896 -40.45 -28.07 36.04
N LYS A 897 -39.41 -28.69 35.45
CA LYS A 897 -39.01 -30.07 35.75
C LYS A 897 -38.62 -30.24 37.22
N LEU A 898 -37.79 -29.35 37.76
CA LEU A 898 -37.41 -29.35 39.18
C LEU A 898 -38.62 -29.24 40.12
N SER A 899 -39.68 -28.50 39.74
CA SER A 899 -40.91 -28.43 40.55
C SER A 899 -41.59 -29.80 40.78
N SER A 900 -41.32 -30.79 39.93
CA SER A 900 -41.79 -32.17 40.09
C SER A 900 -40.75 -33.13 40.67
N ARG A 901 -39.47 -32.74 40.72
CA ARG A 901 -38.36 -33.52 41.30
C ARG A 901 -38.07 -33.17 42.76
N PHE A 902 -38.24 -31.89 43.13
CA PHE A 902 -38.02 -31.34 44.46
C PHE A 902 -39.32 -30.74 45.02
N PRO A 903 -40.17 -31.55 45.70
CA PRO A 903 -41.44 -31.06 46.24
C PRO A 903 -41.28 -29.92 47.25
N ALA A 904 -40.19 -29.92 48.05
CA ALA A 904 -39.95 -28.90 49.06
C ALA A 904 -39.69 -27.52 48.46
N CYS A 905 -38.96 -27.44 47.33
CA CYS A 905 -38.63 -26.18 46.66
C CYS A 905 -39.75 -25.67 45.72
N SER A 906 -40.82 -26.44 45.50
CA SER A 906 -41.85 -26.14 44.49
C SER A 906 -42.57 -24.79 44.69
N GLN A 907 -42.60 -24.23 45.90
CA GLN A 907 -43.15 -22.89 46.15
C GLN A 907 -42.20 -21.78 45.68
N LYS A 908 -40.91 -21.82 46.06
CA LYS A 908 -39.89 -20.86 45.60
C LYS A 908 -39.83 -20.81 44.06
N ILE A 909 -39.92 -21.98 43.42
CA ILE A 909 -39.96 -22.12 41.96
C ILE A 909 -41.19 -21.42 41.35
N LYS A 910 -42.38 -21.53 41.96
CA LYS A 910 -43.61 -20.87 41.49
C LYS A 910 -43.44 -19.34 41.45
N ASP A 911 -42.77 -18.78 42.45
CA ASP A 911 -42.58 -17.34 42.61
C ASP A 911 -41.56 -16.79 41.60
N ILE A 912 -40.46 -17.50 41.34
CA ILE A 912 -39.47 -17.18 40.28
C ILE A 912 -40.13 -17.20 38.88
N ILE A 913 -40.95 -18.21 38.60
CA ILE A 913 -41.69 -18.30 37.32
C ILE A 913 -42.70 -17.16 37.22
N ALA A 914 -43.40 -16.81 38.31
CA ALA A 914 -44.38 -15.72 38.32
C ALA A 914 -43.78 -14.35 38.00
N LEU A 915 -42.54 -14.10 38.43
CA LEU A 915 -41.81 -12.85 38.17
C LEU A 915 -41.60 -12.57 36.67
N ASN A 916 -41.59 -13.62 35.84
CA ASN A 916 -41.34 -13.52 34.39
C ASN A 916 -42.63 -13.27 33.55
N LYS A 917 -43.82 -13.27 34.17
CA LYS A 917 -45.10 -13.04 33.45
C LYS A 917 -45.19 -11.68 32.76
N GLY A 918 -44.48 -10.68 33.29
CA GLY A 918 -44.40 -9.31 32.74
C GLY A 918 -43.29 -9.11 31.70
N SER A 919 -42.63 -10.18 31.22
CA SER A 919 -41.60 -10.07 30.19
C SER A 919 -42.16 -9.50 28.89
N LEU A 920 -41.42 -8.57 28.26
CA LEU A 920 -41.72 -8.05 26.93
C LEU A 920 -41.45 -9.07 25.81
N VAL A 921 -40.76 -10.17 26.11
CA VAL A 921 -40.45 -11.22 25.13
C VAL A 921 -41.51 -12.32 25.20
N LEU A 922 -42.30 -12.42 24.14
CA LEU A 922 -43.47 -13.31 24.04
C LEU A 922 -43.17 -14.77 24.42
N GLU A 923 -42.05 -15.32 23.96
CA GLU A 923 -41.63 -16.70 24.27
C GLU A 923 -41.42 -16.95 25.78
N LEU A 924 -40.86 -15.98 26.51
CA LEU A 924 -40.66 -16.08 27.95
C LEU A 924 -41.97 -15.86 28.71
N GLN A 925 -42.80 -14.92 28.24
CA GLN A 925 -44.11 -14.66 28.80
C GLN A 925 -45.06 -15.87 28.65
N GLN A 926 -45.12 -16.47 27.46
CA GLN A 926 -45.94 -17.66 27.20
C GLN A 926 -45.51 -18.83 28.09
N ARG A 927 -44.21 -19.20 28.08
CA ARG A 927 -43.68 -20.26 28.96
C ARG A 927 -43.95 -19.96 30.44
N SER A 928 -43.76 -18.72 30.90
CA SER A 928 -44.06 -18.31 32.28
C SER A 928 -45.53 -18.51 32.65
N LEU A 929 -46.47 -18.11 31.78
CA LEU A 929 -47.91 -18.24 31.99
C LEU A 929 -48.36 -19.71 32.00
N GLU A 930 -47.92 -20.49 31.01
CA GLU A 930 -48.21 -21.92 30.90
C GLU A 930 -47.69 -22.69 32.12
N PHE A 931 -46.40 -22.54 32.45
CA PHE A 931 -45.75 -23.30 33.52
C PHE A 931 -46.33 -22.94 34.89
N HIS A 932 -46.67 -21.66 35.11
CA HIS A 932 -47.37 -21.24 36.32
C HIS A 932 -48.78 -21.85 36.43
N SER A 933 -49.53 -21.93 35.32
CA SER A 933 -50.84 -22.57 35.28
C SER A 933 -50.76 -24.09 35.54
N ILE A 934 -49.72 -24.77 35.04
CA ILE A 934 -49.46 -26.19 35.31
C ILE A 934 -49.20 -26.43 36.81
N ILE A 935 -48.30 -25.63 37.42
CA ILE A 935 -47.93 -25.75 38.83
C ILE A 935 -49.11 -25.43 39.78
N GLU A 936 -49.96 -24.46 39.40
CA GLU A 936 -51.08 -24.02 40.23
C GLU A 936 -52.35 -24.88 40.09
N LYS A 937 -52.72 -25.28 38.87
CA LYS A 937 -54.04 -25.89 38.59
C LYS A 937 -54.00 -27.37 38.23
N HIS A 938 -52.85 -27.90 37.80
CA HIS A 938 -52.76 -29.23 37.18
C HIS A 938 -51.70 -30.13 37.82
N GLN A 939 -51.55 -30.03 39.15
CA GLN A 939 -50.59 -30.82 39.95
C GLN A 939 -50.68 -32.34 39.69
N ASN A 940 -51.89 -32.87 39.45
CA ASN A 940 -52.13 -34.29 39.18
C ASN A 940 -51.54 -34.80 37.85
N ILE A 941 -51.35 -33.90 36.87
CA ILE A 941 -50.82 -34.23 35.53
C ILE A 941 -49.30 -33.97 35.47
N ARG A 942 -48.82 -33.04 36.31
CA ARG A 942 -47.43 -32.56 36.36
C ARG A 942 -46.38 -33.68 36.38
N SER A 943 -46.58 -34.73 37.16
CA SER A 943 -45.61 -35.84 37.28
C SER A 943 -45.51 -36.73 36.04
N SER A 944 -46.60 -36.89 35.27
CA SER A 944 -46.62 -37.66 34.02
C SER A 944 -46.15 -36.83 32.82
N LEU A 945 -46.43 -35.52 32.82
CA LEU A 945 -45.93 -34.59 31.80
C LEU A 945 -44.41 -34.33 31.90
N LEU A 946 -43.81 -34.56 33.07
CA LEU A 946 -42.40 -34.27 33.38
C LEU A 946 -41.59 -35.54 33.70
N GLU A 947 -41.99 -36.65 33.08
CA GLU A 947 -41.12 -37.82 32.92
C GLU A 947 -39.89 -37.46 32.08
N ARG A 948 -38.82 -38.27 32.19
CA ARG A 948 -37.56 -37.98 31.48
C ARG A 948 -37.76 -38.14 29.98
N MET A 949 -37.14 -37.26 29.19
CA MET A 949 -37.25 -37.30 27.73
C MET A 949 -36.72 -38.63 27.15
N PRO A 950 -37.33 -39.19 26.09
CA PRO A 950 -36.81 -40.36 25.40
C PRO A 950 -35.38 -40.12 24.88
N VAL A 951 -34.53 -41.13 24.99
CA VAL A 951 -33.13 -41.08 24.54
C VAL A 951 -33.08 -40.92 23.02
N LEU A 952 -32.25 -39.98 22.53
CA LEU A 952 -32.05 -39.72 21.11
C LEU A 952 -30.94 -40.63 20.57
N ASP A 953 -31.21 -41.35 19.48
CA ASP A 953 -30.22 -42.21 18.82
C ASP A 953 -29.04 -41.41 18.24
N GLU A 954 -27.83 -41.75 18.69
CA GLU A 954 -26.55 -41.16 18.23
C GLU A 954 -26.38 -41.29 16.71
N ALA A 955 -26.84 -42.39 16.10
CA ALA A 955 -26.71 -42.62 14.66
C ALA A 955 -27.69 -41.75 13.85
N THR A 956 -28.96 -41.68 14.25
CA THR A 956 -30.00 -40.83 13.61
C THR A 956 -29.66 -39.34 13.72
N TYR A 957 -29.13 -38.90 14.86
CA TYR A 957 -28.68 -37.51 15.04
C TYR A 957 -27.49 -37.20 14.11
N SER A 958 -26.49 -38.07 14.08
CA SER A 958 -25.31 -37.93 13.21
C SER A 958 -25.66 -37.98 11.71
N GLY A 959 -26.61 -38.84 11.32
CA GLY A 959 -27.10 -38.94 9.94
C GLY A 959 -27.79 -37.67 9.45
N ARG A 960 -28.61 -37.02 10.30
CA ARG A 960 -29.22 -35.72 9.96
C ARG A 960 -28.17 -34.62 9.79
N ARG A 961 -27.09 -34.64 10.59
CA ARG A 961 -25.96 -33.70 10.48
C ARG A 961 -25.21 -33.83 9.14
N ALA A 962 -25.14 -35.03 8.56
CA ALA A 962 -24.46 -35.28 7.29
C ALA A 962 -25.28 -34.83 6.05
N GLY A 963 -26.60 -34.71 6.16
CA GLY A 963 -27.51 -34.41 5.04
C GLY A 963 -27.52 -32.95 4.55
N SER A 964 -26.68 -32.07 5.10
CA SER A 964 -26.72 -30.61 4.86
C SER A 964 -25.73 -30.10 3.79
N LEU A 965 -25.21 -30.98 2.94
CA LEU A 965 -24.33 -30.63 1.81
C LEU A 965 -24.80 -31.32 0.52
N PRO A 966 -24.94 -30.59 -0.61
CA PRO A 966 -25.42 -31.17 -1.86
C PRO A 966 -24.33 -32.01 -2.55
N GLN A 967 -24.27 -33.30 -2.25
CA GLN A 967 -23.46 -34.23 -3.04
C GLN A 967 -24.14 -34.59 -4.36
N THR A 968 -23.59 -34.07 -5.44
CA THR A 968 -23.82 -34.58 -6.80
C THR A 968 -23.29 -36.01 -6.90
N VAL A 969 -24.17 -37.00 -7.00
CA VAL A 969 -23.80 -38.39 -7.26
C VAL A 969 -24.34 -38.80 -8.64
N SER A 970 -23.43 -39.19 -9.52
CA SER A 970 -23.73 -39.51 -10.92
C SER A 970 -24.60 -40.75 -11.07
N SER A 971 -25.65 -40.68 -11.88
CA SER A 971 -26.52 -41.82 -12.20
C SER A 971 -25.94 -42.70 -13.30
N SER A 972 -25.82 -44.01 -13.03
CA SER A 972 -25.50 -45.03 -14.05
C SER A 972 -26.54 -46.16 -14.04
N ASN A 973 -27.40 -46.17 -15.08
CA ASN A 973 -28.22 -47.25 -15.65
C ASN A 973 -28.85 -48.34 -14.74
N GLY A 974 -30.18 -48.53 -14.88
CA GLY A 974 -30.96 -49.64 -14.30
C GLY A 974 -30.83 -50.98 -15.06
N PRO A 975 -31.86 -51.87 -15.09
CA PRO A 975 -33.24 -51.52 -15.48
C PRO A 975 -34.42 -52.34 -14.85
N ALA A 976 -35.67 -52.01 -15.27
CA ALA A 976 -36.90 -52.84 -15.27
C ALA A 976 -37.53 -53.27 -13.91
N ALA A 977 -38.85 -53.54 -13.76
CA ALA A 977 -40.09 -53.35 -14.56
C ALA A 977 -41.28 -53.18 -13.55
N VAL A 978 -42.28 -52.30 -13.70
CA VAL A 978 -43.41 -52.26 -14.67
C VAL A 978 -44.43 -53.41 -14.54
N ASN A 979 -45.55 -53.19 -13.82
CA ASN A 979 -46.92 -53.26 -14.38
C ASN A 979 -48.07 -52.85 -13.40
N LEU A 980 -49.24 -52.53 -13.99
CA LEU A 980 -50.54 -52.10 -13.44
C LEU A 980 -51.50 -53.31 -13.21
N PRO A 981 -52.80 -53.23 -12.77
CA PRO A 981 -53.73 -52.07 -12.76
C PRO A 981 -54.76 -51.94 -11.58
N ASN A 982 -55.58 -50.87 -11.66
CA ASN A 982 -56.96 -50.61 -11.15
C ASN A 982 -57.59 -51.65 -10.18
N GLY A 983 -58.09 -51.28 -8.99
CA GLY A 983 -59.34 -50.50 -8.75
C GLY A 983 -60.46 -51.46 -8.28
N VAL A 984 -61.41 -51.18 -7.38
CA VAL A 984 -62.03 -49.93 -6.86
C VAL A 984 -62.61 -50.20 -5.44
N LEU A 985 -62.64 -49.21 -4.52
CA LEU A 985 -63.81 -48.93 -3.64
C LEU A 985 -63.66 -47.65 -2.78
N LYS A 986 -64.78 -46.93 -2.60
CA LYS A 986 -65.05 -45.81 -1.65
C LYS A 986 -65.55 -46.40 -0.31
N PRO A 987 -65.60 -45.68 0.85
CA PRO A 987 -66.15 -44.32 1.08
C PRO A 987 -65.11 -43.40 1.77
N ALA A 988 -65.37 -42.30 2.52
CA ALA A 988 -66.61 -41.66 3.02
C ALA A 988 -66.51 -40.11 3.00
N ALA A 989 -66.97 -39.40 4.05
CA ALA A 989 -67.01 -37.94 4.14
C ALA A 989 -66.92 -37.40 5.59
N ALA A 990 -66.29 -36.23 5.75
CA ALA A 990 -66.42 -35.24 6.85
C ALA A 990 -66.00 -35.66 8.29
N PRO A 991 -65.62 -34.70 9.18
CA PRO A 991 -65.70 -33.24 9.03
C PRO A 991 -64.35 -32.50 8.96
N LEU A 992 -64.42 -31.30 8.36
CA LEU A 992 -63.46 -30.21 8.51
C LEU A 992 -64.28 -28.92 8.70
N VAL A 993 -64.06 -28.20 9.79
CA VAL A 993 -64.62 -26.88 10.14
C VAL A 993 -63.56 -26.21 11.03
N ASP A 994 -63.03 -25.02 10.77
CA ASP A 994 -63.19 -24.08 9.64
C ASP A 994 -61.87 -24.04 8.80
N LEU A 995 -61.84 -23.87 7.46
CA LEU A 995 -62.29 -22.74 6.61
C LEU A 995 -61.47 -21.46 6.88
N LEU A 996 -60.97 -20.65 5.93
CA LEU A 996 -60.78 -20.60 4.45
C LEU A 996 -59.46 -19.79 4.23
N ASP A 997 -58.74 -19.68 3.11
CA ASP A 997 -58.61 -20.31 1.77
C ASP A 997 -57.30 -19.74 1.15
N LEU A 998 -56.67 -20.24 0.08
CA LEU A 998 -56.90 -21.40 -0.80
C LEU A 998 -55.53 -21.92 -1.31
N SER A 999 -55.52 -23.08 -1.97
CA SER A 999 -54.42 -23.64 -2.76
C SER A 999 -54.76 -23.57 -4.27
N SER A 1000 -53.98 -23.94 -5.29
CA SER A 1000 -52.60 -24.45 -5.46
C SER A 1000 -52.24 -24.34 -6.97
N ASP A 1001 -51.00 -24.69 -7.33
CA ASP A 1001 -50.52 -24.88 -8.72
C ASP A 1001 -51.33 -25.92 -9.54
N ASP A 1002 -51.23 -25.86 -10.87
CA ASP A 1002 -50.92 -27.06 -11.69
C ASP A 1002 -50.41 -26.73 -13.13
N VAL A 1003 -49.82 -27.73 -13.82
CA VAL A 1003 -48.95 -27.57 -15.02
C VAL A 1003 -49.17 -28.76 -16.00
N PRO A 1004 -49.39 -28.60 -17.34
CA PRO A 1004 -48.35 -28.10 -18.28
C PRO A 1004 -48.82 -27.40 -19.60
N ALA A 1005 -47.87 -27.29 -20.54
CA ALA A 1005 -47.95 -26.87 -21.96
C ALA A 1005 -48.79 -27.83 -22.87
N PRO A 1006 -49.06 -27.57 -24.20
CA PRO A 1006 -48.32 -26.69 -25.12
C PRO A 1006 -49.06 -25.94 -26.27
N SER A 1007 -48.26 -25.15 -27.02
CA SER A 1007 -48.36 -24.80 -28.46
C SER A 1007 -49.34 -23.70 -28.96
N SER A 1008 -48.86 -23.01 -30.02
CA SER A 1008 -49.57 -22.24 -31.07
C SER A 1008 -50.45 -21.01 -30.75
N SER A 1009 -49.92 -19.83 -31.12
CA SER A 1009 -50.55 -18.71 -31.90
C SER A 1009 -51.94 -18.15 -31.53
N GLY A 1010 -51.96 -16.81 -31.36
CA GLY A 1010 -53.14 -15.95 -31.10
C GLY A 1010 -52.84 -15.08 -29.88
N SER A 1011 -52.60 -13.76 -29.94
CA SER A 1011 -53.25 -12.64 -30.66
C SER A 1011 -54.65 -12.29 -30.14
N ASP A 1012 -54.90 -10.98 -30.02
CA ASP A 1012 -56.24 -10.35 -29.97
C ASP A 1012 -57.13 -10.57 -28.73
N PHE A 1013 -56.68 -10.08 -27.57
CA PHE A 1013 -57.58 -9.74 -26.44
C PHE A 1013 -57.58 -8.25 -26.04
N LEU A 1014 -56.79 -7.40 -26.72
CA LEU A 1014 -56.78 -5.93 -26.48
C LEU A 1014 -57.75 -5.14 -27.37
N ASN A 1015 -58.64 -5.80 -28.11
CA ASN A 1015 -59.61 -5.17 -29.00
C ASN A 1015 -61.00 -4.90 -28.38
N ASP A 1016 -61.26 -5.34 -27.14
CA ASP A 1016 -62.64 -5.47 -26.60
C ASP A 1016 -62.90 -4.69 -25.29
N LEU A 1017 -62.30 -3.49 -25.12
CA LEU A 1017 -62.60 -2.66 -23.93
C LEU A 1017 -62.69 -1.13 -24.17
N LEU A 1018 -62.12 -0.58 -25.24
CA LEU A 1018 -62.23 0.86 -25.58
C LEU A 1018 -62.39 1.09 -27.09
N GLY A 1019 -63.51 0.67 -27.66
CA GLY A 1019 -63.88 1.02 -29.03
C GLY A 1019 -64.59 2.38 -29.11
N VAL A 1020 -64.09 3.29 -29.95
CA VAL A 1020 -64.88 3.99 -30.99
C VAL A 1020 -63.95 4.25 -32.19
N ASP A 1021 -64.42 3.92 -33.39
CA ASP A 1021 -63.72 4.08 -34.67
C ASP A 1021 -63.57 5.54 -35.12
N LEU A 1022 -62.53 5.82 -35.93
CA LEU A 1022 -62.70 6.21 -37.34
C LEU A 1022 -61.36 6.33 -38.10
N SER A 1023 -61.37 5.82 -39.32
CA SER A 1023 -60.26 5.73 -40.30
C SER A 1023 -60.39 6.81 -41.41
N PRO A 1024 -59.44 7.04 -42.36
CA PRO A 1024 -58.43 6.11 -42.88
C PRO A 1024 -56.98 6.63 -43.15
N ALA A 1025 -56.16 5.69 -43.62
CA ALA A 1025 -54.77 5.80 -44.11
C ALA A 1025 -54.68 6.44 -45.54
N PRO A 1026 -53.50 6.58 -46.23
CA PRO A 1026 -52.13 6.09 -45.94
C PRO A 1026 -51.04 7.21 -46.04
N THR A 1027 -49.70 7.00 -46.11
CA THR A 1027 -48.81 5.85 -46.41
C THR A 1027 -47.42 6.09 -45.79
N GLN A 1028 -46.73 5.02 -45.35
CA GLN A 1028 -45.24 4.84 -45.27
C GLN A 1028 -44.37 5.87 -44.46
N SER A 1029 -43.25 5.50 -43.82
CA SER A 1029 -42.78 4.24 -43.22
C SER A 1029 -41.46 4.49 -42.46
N GLY A 1030 -41.37 4.15 -41.16
CA GLY A 1030 -40.09 4.06 -40.45
C GLY A 1030 -40.08 4.46 -38.96
N ALA A 1031 -39.40 3.65 -38.15
CA ALA A 1031 -38.89 3.94 -36.79
C ALA A 1031 -39.89 4.33 -35.66
N GLY A 1032 -40.45 3.30 -35.00
CA GLY A 1032 -40.41 3.13 -33.53
C GLY A 1032 -41.17 4.12 -32.62
N GLN A 1033 -42.25 3.64 -31.99
CA GLN A 1033 -42.86 4.26 -30.80
C GLN A 1033 -42.31 3.71 -29.47
N ASN A 1034 -42.66 4.36 -28.36
CA ASN A 1034 -41.99 4.27 -27.06
C ASN A 1034 -42.47 3.14 -26.13
N GLN A 1035 -41.49 2.49 -25.50
CA GLN A 1035 -41.36 2.12 -24.07
C GLN A 1035 -42.54 1.51 -23.24
N LYS A 1036 -42.12 0.60 -22.35
CA LYS A 1036 -42.76 0.11 -21.09
C LYS A 1036 -43.92 -0.89 -21.24
N THR A 1037 -44.09 -1.88 -20.36
CA THR A 1037 -43.37 -2.27 -19.11
C THR A 1037 -43.04 -3.77 -19.08
N GLY A 1038 -41.97 -4.17 -18.38
CA GLY A 1038 -41.71 -5.58 -18.05
C GLY A 1038 -40.31 -5.83 -17.49
N THR A 1039 -40.09 -5.49 -16.21
CA THR A 1039 -38.94 -5.71 -15.29
C THR A 1039 -38.92 -4.54 -14.28
N ASP A 1040 -38.54 -4.68 -13.00
CA ASP A 1040 -38.26 -5.89 -12.21
C ASP A 1040 -38.51 -5.64 -10.71
N VAL A 1041 -38.83 -6.70 -9.95
CA VAL A 1041 -38.89 -6.64 -8.48
C VAL A 1041 -37.48 -6.75 -7.89
N LEU A 1042 -36.71 -5.69 -8.07
CA LEU A 1042 -35.43 -5.44 -7.39
C LEU A 1042 -35.22 -3.94 -7.07
N LEU A 1043 -36.32 -3.17 -7.05
CA LEU A 1043 -36.34 -1.71 -6.87
C LEU A 1043 -37.18 -1.28 -5.66
N ASP A 1044 -36.98 -1.94 -4.51
CA ASP A 1044 -37.58 -1.54 -3.23
C ASP A 1044 -36.53 -1.54 -2.11
N LEU A 1045 -35.60 -0.58 -2.17
CA LEU A 1045 -34.61 -0.38 -1.09
C LEU A 1045 -33.95 1.02 -1.03
N LEU A 1046 -33.90 1.79 -2.13
CA LEU A 1046 -33.15 3.07 -2.16
C LEU A 1046 -33.80 4.17 -3.03
N SER A 1047 -34.89 4.81 -2.56
CA SER A 1047 -35.15 6.27 -2.74
C SER A 1047 -36.46 6.78 -2.10
N ILE A 1048 -36.41 7.17 -0.83
CA ILE A 1048 -37.24 8.24 -0.24
C ILE A 1048 -36.32 9.01 0.73
N GLY A 1049 -36.27 10.34 0.79
CA GLY A 1049 -37.02 11.35 0.05
C GLY A 1049 -36.36 12.74 0.13
N SER A 1050 -37.16 13.81 0.09
CA SER A 1050 -36.71 15.22 0.12
C SER A 1050 -37.74 16.07 0.94
N PRO A 1051 -37.47 17.36 1.25
CA PRO A 1051 -37.87 17.98 2.53
C PRO A 1051 -39.34 18.43 2.62
N PRO A 1052 -39.77 18.83 3.83
CA PRO A 1052 -40.30 20.20 3.95
C PRO A 1052 -39.90 20.95 5.24
N ASP A 1053 -40.18 22.27 5.24
CA ASP A 1053 -40.19 23.15 6.41
C ASP A 1053 -41.46 23.01 7.29
N ALA A 1054 -41.48 23.69 8.43
CA ALA A 1054 -42.45 23.52 9.52
C ALA A 1054 -43.83 24.18 9.33
N ASN A 1055 -44.87 23.65 9.99
CA ASN A 1055 -45.85 24.49 10.71
C ASN A 1055 -46.76 23.79 11.75
N ALA A 1056 -47.11 24.57 12.80
CA ALA A 1056 -48.27 24.49 13.69
C ALA A 1056 -48.48 23.31 14.70
N SER A 1057 -49.10 23.65 15.84
CA SER A 1057 -49.34 22.83 17.06
C SER A 1057 -50.85 22.68 17.34
N PRO A 1058 -51.33 21.87 18.32
CA PRO A 1058 -51.29 22.23 19.77
C PRO A 1058 -51.11 20.98 20.72
N ALA A 1059 -51.03 21.02 22.07
CA ALA A 1059 -50.96 22.08 23.11
C ALA A 1059 -50.48 21.50 24.47
N LEU A 1060 -49.95 22.36 25.36
CA LEU A 1060 -49.90 22.23 26.85
C LEU A 1060 -49.05 21.08 27.46
N ASP A 1061 -48.30 21.23 28.57
CA ASP A 1061 -47.85 22.39 29.38
C ASP A 1061 -46.65 21.88 30.26
N ILE A 1062 -45.60 22.61 30.67
CA ILE A 1062 -45.57 23.62 31.76
C ILE A 1062 -44.21 24.39 31.76
N PHE A 1063 -44.30 25.73 31.82
CA PHE A 1063 -43.37 26.74 32.40
C PHE A 1063 -41.85 26.81 32.09
N SER A 1064 -41.45 27.98 31.58
CA SER A 1064 -40.38 28.80 32.18
C SER A 1064 -40.77 30.29 32.16
N LEU A 1065 -40.06 31.17 32.89
CA LEU A 1065 -40.49 32.55 33.16
C LEU A 1065 -40.09 33.59 32.09
N VAL A 1066 -41.11 34.14 31.42
CA VAL A 1066 -41.34 35.55 31.02
C VAL A 1066 -40.15 36.56 31.10
N SER A 1067 -39.49 36.77 29.94
CA SER A 1067 -39.02 38.09 29.41
C SER A 1067 -37.92 38.88 30.17
N SER A 1068 -37.27 39.95 29.65
CA SER A 1068 -37.44 40.78 28.43
C SER A 1068 -36.13 41.54 28.06
N SER A 1069 -35.90 41.84 26.75
CA SER A 1069 -35.11 42.97 26.16
C SER A 1069 -33.68 43.33 26.66
N GLY A 1070 -32.69 43.73 25.85
CA GLY A 1070 -32.60 43.95 24.40
C GLY A 1070 -31.78 45.22 24.05
N GLY A 1071 -30.94 45.21 23.01
CA GLY A 1071 -30.25 46.40 22.47
C GLY A 1071 -28.72 46.30 22.30
N ASN A 1072 -28.18 46.91 21.24
CA ASN A 1072 -26.76 46.84 20.82
C ASN A 1072 -25.84 47.83 21.55
N ILE A 1073 -24.53 47.53 21.60
CA ILE A 1073 -23.39 48.43 21.25
C ILE A 1073 -22.06 47.63 21.30
N SER A 1074 -20.95 48.17 20.78
CA SER A 1074 -19.64 47.52 20.65
C SER A 1074 -18.45 48.39 21.12
N MET A 1075 -17.23 47.82 21.01
CA MET A 1075 -15.88 48.39 21.23
C MET A 1075 -15.25 48.22 22.63
N MET A 1076 -13.92 48.33 22.62
CA MET A 1076 -12.96 48.04 23.69
C MET A 1076 -12.67 49.29 24.53
N ASP A 1077 -12.48 49.09 25.84
CA ASP A 1077 -11.72 49.92 26.80
C ASP A 1077 -11.79 49.22 28.18
N LEU A 1078 -10.88 49.37 29.14
CA LEU A 1078 -9.55 49.98 29.15
C LEU A 1078 -8.67 49.25 30.21
N LEU A 1079 -7.39 49.60 30.29
CA LEU A 1079 -6.33 48.94 31.06
C LEU A 1079 -6.30 49.24 32.58
N ASP A 1080 -5.62 48.34 33.29
CA ASP A 1080 -4.81 48.51 34.51
C ASP A 1080 -5.49 48.51 35.92
N GLY A 1081 -4.74 48.03 36.92
CA GLY A 1081 -5.17 47.87 38.32
C GLY A 1081 -4.46 46.77 39.11
N PHE A 1082 -3.22 47.01 39.56
CA PHE A 1082 -2.40 46.07 40.37
C PHE A 1082 -3.02 45.72 41.75
N ALA A 1083 -2.90 44.46 42.22
CA ALA A 1083 -2.05 44.09 43.39
C ALA A 1083 -2.25 42.64 43.95
N SER A 1084 -1.11 42.02 44.32
CA SER A 1084 -0.91 40.97 45.35
C SER A 1084 -1.51 39.54 45.22
N SER A 1085 -0.70 38.58 45.72
CA SER A 1085 -0.85 37.11 45.78
C SER A 1085 -1.71 36.63 46.98
N PRO A 1086 -2.03 35.31 47.14
CA PRO A 1086 -1.63 34.13 46.35
C PRO A 1086 -2.79 33.26 45.80
N PRO A 1087 -2.52 32.29 44.90
CA PRO A 1087 -3.53 31.31 44.47
C PRO A 1087 -3.80 30.25 45.56
N LEU A 1088 -5.08 29.93 45.76
CA LEU A 1088 -5.54 28.70 46.43
C LEU A 1088 -5.78 27.59 45.40
N LEU A 1089 -5.79 26.33 45.84
CA LEU A 1089 -5.86 25.16 44.95
C LEU A 1089 -7.27 24.95 44.37
N GLU A 1090 -7.34 24.64 43.08
CA GLU A 1090 -8.48 23.96 42.46
C GLU A 1090 -8.12 22.51 42.08
N SER A 1091 -9.13 21.65 41.97
CA SER A 1091 -8.97 20.19 42.11
C SER A 1091 -8.63 19.44 40.83
N ASN A 1092 -7.61 18.59 40.90
CA ASN A 1092 -7.29 17.60 39.86
C ASN A 1092 -8.44 16.61 39.59
N GLY A 1093 -8.53 16.15 38.34
CA GLY A 1093 -9.31 14.97 37.96
C GLY A 1093 -8.69 13.65 38.45
N PRO A 1094 -9.20 12.48 38.00
CA PRO A 1094 -8.73 11.17 38.49
C PRO A 1094 -7.23 10.98 38.22
N GLN A 1095 -6.46 10.91 39.30
CA GLN A 1095 -5.01 10.79 39.26
C GLN A 1095 -4.61 9.32 39.05
N TYR A 1096 -4.10 9.02 37.85
CA TYR A 1096 -3.51 7.72 37.54
C TYR A 1096 -2.12 7.59 38.19
N PRO A 1097 -1.67 6.38 38.56
CA PRO A 1097 -0.34 6.19 39.14
C PRO A 1097 0.76 6.49 38.11
N SER A 1098 1.82 7.16 38.57
CA SER A 1098 3.06 7.40 37.83
C SER A 1098 3.73 6.08 37.44
N VAL A 1099 4.12 5.91 36.17
CA VAL A 1099 4.79 4.69 35.69
C VAL A 1099 6.22 4.99 35.28
N VAL A 1100 7.18 4.26 35.84
CA VAL A 1100 8.56 4.23 35.31
C VAL A 1100 8.49 3.53 33.95
N ALA A 1101 8.61 4.30 32.88
CA ALA A 1101 8.34 3.86 31.53
C ALA A 1101 9.59 3.28 30.85
N PHE A 1102 10.77 3.73 31.26
CA PHE A 1102 12.07 3.21 30.85
C PHE A 1102 13.11 3.50 31.94
N GLU A 1103 14.01 2.57 32.21
CA GLU A 1103 15.08 2.73 33.19
C GLU A 1103 16.32 1.96 32.73
N SER A 1104 17.40 2.69 32.43
CA SER A 1104 18.72 2.17 32.11
C SER A 1104 19.69 2.45 33.26
N SER A 1105 20.93 1.95 33.16
CA SER A 1105 22.01 2.34 34.08
C SER A 1105 22.38 3.83 34.01
N SER A 1106 21.90 4.52 32.97
CA SER A 1106 22.22 5.90 32.62
C SER A 1106 21.10 6.86 33.00
N LEU A 1107 19.85 6.46 32.76
CA LEU A 1107 18.71 7.36 32.63
C LEU A 1107 17.42 6.69 33.13
N LYS A 1108 16.65 7.40 33.95
CA LYS A 1108 15.30 7.01 34.38
C LYS A 1108 14.26 7.91 33.74
N LEU A 1109 13.22 7.33 33.17
CA LEU A 1109 12.07 8.00 32.57
C LEU A 1109 10.78 7.59 33.29
N THR A 1110 10.07 8.57 33.81
CA THR A 1110 8.76 8.40 34.47
C THR A 1110 7.68 9.14 33.68
N PHE A 1111 6.52 8.50 33.52
CA PHE A 1111 5.33 9.06 32.87
C PHE A 1111 4.22 9.29 33.90
N ASP A 1112 3.74 10.52 33.95
CA ASP A 1112 2.58 10.95 34.74
C ASP A 1112 1.40 11.22 33.81
N PHE A 1113 0.22 10.68 34.11
CA PHE A 1113 -0.94 10.72 33.21
C PHE A 1113 -2.06 11.61 33.75
N SER A 1114 -2.55 12.52 32.90
CA SER A 1114 -3.73 13.34 33.16
C SER A 1114 -4.69 13.31 31.97
N LYS A 1115 -6.01 13.27 32.23
CA LYS A 1115 -7.04 13.42 31.20
C LYS A 1115 -7.73 14.77 31.35
N PRO A 1116 -7.72 15.66 30.34
CA PRO A 1116 -8.43 16.93 30.40
C PRO A 1116 -9.95 16.70 30.46
N PRO A 1117 -10.69 17.48 31.27
CA PRO A 1117 -12.14 17.32 31.38
C PRO A 1117 -12.84 17.62 30.05
N GLY A 1118 -13.67 16.69 29.58
CA GLY A 1118 -14.46 16.81 28.35
C GLY A 1118 -14.06 15.88 27.20
N SER A 1119 -12.87 15.28 27.20
CA SER A 1119 -12.40 14.43 26.08
C SER A 1119 -11.78 13.09 26.56
N PRO A 1120 -12.56 12.02 26.77
CA PRO A 1120 -12.06 10.76 27.33
C PRO A 1120 -11.05 10.01 26.41
N GLN A 1121 -11.06 10.31 25.11
CA GLN A 1121 -10.18 9.73 24.10
C GLN A 1121 -8.78 10.36 24.04
N THR A 1122 -8.55 11.47 24.75
CA THR A 1122 -7.27 12.20 24.76
C THR A 1122 -6.63 12.12 26.13
N THR A 1123 -5.38 11.66 26.15
CA THR A 1123 -4.56 11.47 27.35
C THR A 1123 -3.33 12.35 27.23
N SER A 1124 -3.11 13.20 28.23
CA SER A 1124 -1.91 14.01 28.38
C SER A 1124 -0.91 13.25 29.25
N ILE A 1125 0.33 13.15 28.79
CA ILE A 1125 1.42 12.45 29.47
C ILE A 1125 2.53 13.47 29.71
N THR A 1126 2.91 13.67 30.96
CA THR A 1126 4.13 14.41 31.30
C THR A 1126 5.26 13.40 31.48
N ALA A 1127 6.30 13.54 30.67
CA ALA A 1127 7.48 12.69 30.70
C ALA A 1127 8.61 13.39 31.47
N THR A 1128 9.06 12.77 32.56
CA THR A 1128 10.09 13.28 33.46
C THR A 1128 11.33 12.41 33.35
N PHE A 1129 12.44 13.01 32.96
CA PHE A 1129 13.73 12.35 32.71
C PHE A 1129 14.73 12.73 33.81
N VAL A 1130 15.40 11.74 34.40
CA VAL A 1130 16.40 11.91 35.47
C VAL A 1130 17.67 11.15 35.12
N ASN A 1131 18.80 11.84 35.13
CA ASN A 1131 20.12 11.27 34.87
C ASN A 1131 20.69 10.66 36.15
N LEU A 1132 21.00 9.36 36.11
CA LEU A 1132 21.57 8.60 37.24
C LEU A 1132 23.10 8.55 37.19
N SER A 1133 23.71 8.98 36.08
CA SER A 1133 25.16 8.95 35.86
C SER A 1133 25.87 10.20 36.42
N PRO A 1134 27.20 10.16 36.62
CA PRO A 1134 27.98 11.30 37.10
C PRO A 1134 28.33 12.34 36.02
N ASN A 1135 27.92 12.14 34.76
CA ASN A 1135 28.23 13.04 33.64
C ASN A 1135 27.00 13.84 33.23
N VAL A 1136 27.16 15.11 32.86
CA VAL A 1136 26.09 15.94 32.29
C VAL A 1136 25.79 15.48 30.85
N TYR A 1137 24.51 15.43 30.47
CA TYR A 1137 24.10 15.11 29.10
C TYR A 1137 23.76 16.40 28.35
N ASN A 1138 24.37 16.57 27.17
CA ASN A 1138 24.14 17.70 26.26
C ASN A 1138 23.38 17.21 25.01
N ASP A 1139 22.76 18.14 24.26
CA ASP A 1139 21.96 17.87 23.07
C ASP A 1139 20.91 16.75 23.28
N PHE A 1140 20.18 16.82 24.39
CA PHE A 1140 19.17 15.82 24.74
C PHE A 1140 17.95 15.91 23.81
N ILE A 1141 17.72 14.87 23.01
CA ILE A 1141 16.61 14.76 22.07
C ILE A 1141 15.81 13.48 22.36
N PHE A 1142 14.55 13.65 22.73
CA PHE A 1142 13.58 12.56 22.86
C PHE A 1142 12.66 12.49 21.65
N GLN A 1143 12.54 11.29 21.08
CA GLN A 1143 11.65 10.95 19.97
C GLN A 1143 10.72 9.81 20.39
N ALA A 1144 9.43 9.92 20.08
CA ALA A 1144 8.45 8.86 20.34
C ALA A 1144 7.60 8.56 19.10
N ALA A 1145 7.27 7.28 18.91
CA ALA A 1145 6.48 6.78 17.79
C ALA A 1145 5.37 5.85 18.29
N VAL A 1146 4.17 5.98 17.69
CA VAL A 1146 2.96 5.24 18.05
C VAL A 1146 2.31 4.58 16.82
N PRO A 1147 1.55 3.47 16.99
CA PRO A 1147 0.78 2.85 15.91
C PRO A 1147 -0.27 3.79 15.29
N LYS A 1148 -0.62 3.57 14.02
CA LYS A 1148 -1.52 4.42 13.19
C LYS A 1148 -2.93 4.70 13.75
N PHE A 1149 -3.38 4.01 14.79
CA PHE A 1149 -4.67 4.27 15.46
C PHE A 1149 -4.56 5.27 16.62
N LEU A 1150 -3.35 5.68 16.99
CA LEU A 1150 -3.04 6.74 17.93
C LEU A 1150 -2.47 7.94 17.17
N GLN A 1151 -2.90 9.16 17.54
CA GLN A 1151 -2.22 10.39 17.13
C GLN A 1151 -1.41 10.91 18.32
N LEU A 1152 -0.16 11.28 18.08
CA LEU A 1152 0.78 11.80 19.07
C LEU A 1152 1.19 13.24 18.71
N HIS A 1153 1.05 14.16 19.67
CA HIS A 1153 1.71 15.46 19.68
C HIS A 1153 2.85 15.43 20.70
N LEU A 1154 3.99 16.03 20.36
CA LEU A 1154 5.16 16.19 21.21
C LEU A 1154 5.41 17.69 21.37
N ASP A 1155 5.32 18.18 22.59
CA ASP A 1155 5.66 19.56 22.92
C ASP A 1155 7.20 19.67 23.10
N PRO A 1156 7.84 20.84 22.95
CA PRO A 1156 9.28 20.97 23.17
C PRO A 1156 9.69 20.63 24.61
N ALA A 1157 10.90 20.11 24.79
CA ALA A 1157 11.47 19.80 26.10
C ALA A 1157 11.79 21.06 26.91
N SER A 1158 11.76 20.97 28.24
CA SER A 1158 12.02 22.10 29.15
C SER A 1158 13.48 22.58 29.19
N SER A 1159 14.42 21.80 28.62
CA SER A 1159 15.85 22.09 28.54
C SER A 1159 16.49 21.18 27.48
N ASN A 1160 17.63 21.57 26.90
CA ASN A 1160 18.45 20.72 26.04
C ASN A 1160 19.60 20.02 26.80
N THR A 1161 19.78 20.32 28.08
CA THR A 1161 20.82 19.73 28.95
C THR A 1161 20.21 19.11 30.20
N LEU A 1162 20.73 17.94 30.60
CA LEU A 1162 20.27 17.19 31.78
C LEU A 1162 21.45 17.00 32.76
N PRO A 1163 21.42 17.62 33.96
CA PRO A 1163 22.55 17.63 34.89
C PRO A 1163 22.84 16.24 35.48
N ALA A 1164 24.05 16.07 36.02
CA ALA A 1164 24.51 14.81 36.60
C ALA A 1164 23.81 14.44 37.92
N SER A 1165 23.87 13.14 38.26
CA SER A 1165 23.60 12.58 39.59
C SER A 1165 22.27 13.02 40.23
N GLY A 1166 21.20 13.08 39.43
CA GLY A 1166 19.85 13.40 39.91
C GLY A 1166 19.63 14.84 40.37
N ALA A 1167 20.58 15.76 40.15
CA ALA A 1167 20.50 17.15 40.60
C ALA A 1167 19.49 18.02 39.81
N GLY A 1168 18.72 17.43 38.90
CA GLY A 1168 17.65 18.07 38.15
C GLY A 1168 16.92 17.07 37.24
N SER A 1169 15.71 17.44 36.81
CA SER A 1169 14.88 16.64 35.91
C SER A 1169 14.47 17.45 34.68
N LEU A 1170 14.61 16.88 33.49
CA LEU A 1170 14.05 17.43 32.25
C LEU A 1170 12.60 16.95 32.13
N THR A 1171 11.71 17.84 31.69
CA THR A 1171 10.29 17.51 31.49
C THR A 1171 9.86 17.79 30.06
N GLN A 1172 8.98 16.95 29.52
CA GLN A 1172 8.40 17.13 28.19
C GLN A 1172 6.95 16.64 28.20
N ASN A 1173 6.04 17.39 27.57
CA ASN A 1173 4.63 17.00 27.48
C ASN A 1173 4.33 16.29 26.16
N LEU A 1174 3.49 15.26 26.24
CA LEU A 1174 2.98 14.49 25.11
C LEU A 1174 1.46 14.48 25.18
N ARG A 1175 0.78 14.68 24.04
CA ARG A 1175 -0.67 14.51 23.94
C ARG A 1175 -0.98 13.35 23.01
N VAL A 1176 -1.61 12.30 23.52
CA VAL A 1176 -1.99 11.13 22.73
C VAL A 1176 -3.51 11.05 22.61
N THR A 1177 -4.02 10.90 21.39
CA THR A 1177 -5.45 10.73 21.13
C THR A 1177 -5.71 9.36 20.51
N ASN A 1178 -6.61 8.58 21.13
CA ASN A 1178 -6.85 7.17 20.81
C ASN A 1178 -8.18 6.96 20.07
N SER A 1179 -8.10 6.69 18.76
CA SER A 1179 -9.28 6.42 17.92
C SER A 1179 -9.96 5.07 18.20
N GLN A 1180 -9.34 4.20 19.00
CA GLN A 1180 -9.85 2.86 19.38
C GLN A 1180 -9.86 2.67 20.90
N HIS A 1181 -10.19 3.73 21.65
CA HIS A 1181 -10.28 3.75 23.11
C HIS A 1181 -11.06 2.52 23.64
N GLY A 1182 -10.45 1.80 24.58
CA GLY A 1182 -11.00 0.58 25.19
C GLY A 1182 -10.86 -0.72 24.38
N LYS A 1183 -10.43 -0.69 23.11
CA LYS A 1183 -10.25 -1.91 22.28
C LYS A 1183 -8.80 -2.37 22.11
N LYS A 1184 -7.82 -1.46 22.23
CA LYS A 1184 -6.39 -1.77 22.19
C LYS A 1184 -5.63 -0.92 23.20
N SER A 1185 -4.64 -1.52 23.85
CA SER A 1185 -3.74 -0.82 24.78
C SER A 1185 -2.84 0.19 24.04
N LEU A 1186 -2.41 1.22 24.77
CA LEU A 1186 -1.37 2.12 24.29
C LEU A 1186 -0.06 1.35 24.13
N VAL A 1187 0.67 1.60 23.04
CA VAL A 1187 2.03 1.09 22.81
C VAL A 1187 2.85 2.22 22.21
N MET A 1188 4.03 2.47 22.77
CA MET A 1188 4.92 3.55 22.34
C MET A 1188 6.34 3.01 22.18
N ARG A 1189 6.99 3.35 21.07
CA ARG A 1189 8.45 3.21 20.93
C ARG A 1189 9.10 4.55 21.21
N ILE A 1190 10.19 4.52 21.97
CA ILE A 1190 10.97 5.70 22.34
C ILE A 1190 12.40 5.56 21.84
N ARG A 1191 13.01 6.70 21.56
CA ARG A 1191 14.38 6.83 21.06
C ARG A 1191 14.95 8.11 21.66
N ILE A 1192 16.02 7.97 22.42
CA ILE A 1192 16.64 9.04 23.19
C ILE A 1192 18.07 9.19 22.71
N ALA A 1193 18.39 10.36 22.17
CA ALA A 1193 19.75 10.72 21.76
C ALA A 1193 20.31 11.80 22.68
N TYR A 1194 21.57 11.68 23.08
CA TYR A 1194 22.28 12.68 23.86
C TYR A 1194 23.80 12.50 23.74
N LYS A 1195 24.57 13.54 24.06
CA LYS A 1195 26.03 13.52 24.08
C LYS A 1195 26.57 13.42 25.49
N ILE A 1196 27.50 12.47 25.71
CA ILE A 1196 28.39 12.45 26.87
C ILE A 1196 29.81 12.74 26.37
N ASN A 1197 30.46 13.77 26.92
CA ASN A 1197 31.87 14.10 26.66
C ASN A 1197 32.24 14.15 25.16
N GLY A 1198 31.36 14.74 24.34
CA GLY A 1198 31.54 14.87 22.89
C GLY A 1198 31.19 13.63 22.05
N LYS A 1199 30.76 12.52 22.68
CA LYS A 1199 30.34 11.30 21.99
C LYS A 1199 28.82 11.14 22.01
N ASP A 1200 28.22 10.94 20.84
CA ASP A 1200 26.81 10.61 20.69
C ASP A 1200 26.49 9.24 21.28
N ILE A 1201 25.41 9.17 22.06
CA ILE A 1201 24.82 7.96 22.63
C ILE A 1201 23.34 7.93 22.28
N LEU A 1202 22.83 6.73 22.01
CA LEU A 1202 21.46 6.47 21.59
C LEU A 1202 20.89 5.31 22.41
N GLU A 1203 19.82 5.57 23.17
CA GLU A 1203 19.06 4.54 23.88
C GLU A 1203 17.67 4.39 23.22
N GLU A 1204 17.28 3.16 22.87
CA GLU A 1204 15.98 2.84 22.25
C GLU A 1204 15.19 1.87 23.12
N GLY A 1205 13.87 2.04 23.18
CA GLY A 1205 12.99 1.23 24.03
C GLY A 1205 11.56 1.10 23.50
N GLN A 1206 10.84 0.07 23.95
CA GLN A 1206 9.41 -0.09 23.67
C GLN A 1206 8.63 -0.23 24.98
N ILE A 1207 7.65 0.65 25.16
CA ILE A 1207 6.82 0.77 26.35
C ILE A 1207 5.48 0.09 26.04
N ASN A 1208 5.19 -0.99 26.75
CA ASN A 1208 3.95 -1.76 26.64
C ASN A 1208 3.09 -1.69 27.94
N ASN A 1209 3.67 -1.25 29.05
CA ASN A 1209 3.09 -1.36 30.40
C ASN A 1209 2.24 -0.13 30.80
N PHE A 1210 1.40 0.34 29.89
CA PHE A 1210 0.49 1.46 30.19
C PHE A 1210 -0.71 0.98 31.04
N PRO A 1211 -1.17 1.76 32.04
CA PRO A 1211 -2.38 1.47 32.79
C PRO A 1211 -3.59 1.18 31.90
N ARG A 1212 -4.40 0.18 32.30
CA ARG A 1212 -5.65 -0.15 31.61
C ARG A 1212 -6.62 1.05 31.72
N ASN A 1213 -7.32 1.38 30.63
CA ASN A 1213 -8.26 2.51 30.47
C ASN A 1213 -7.65 3.91 30.19
N LEU A 1214 -6.42 3.99 29.63
CA LEU A 1214 -5.83 5.22 29.08
C LEU A 1214 -6.19 5.47 27.60
#